data_AF-A0A3S9VR64-F1
#
_entry.id   AF-A0A3S9VR64-F1
#
_cell.length_a   1.000
_cell.length_b   1.000
_cell.length_c   1.000
_cell.angle_alpha   90.00
_cell.angle_beta   90.00
_cell.angle_gamma   90.00
#
_symmetry.space_group_name_H-M   'P 1'
#
loop_
_entity.id
_entity.type
_entity.pdbx_description
1 polymer ?
#
loop_
_entity_poly.entity_id
_entity_poly.type
_entity_poly.pdbx_seq_one_letter_code
_entity_poly.pdbx_strand_id
1 'polypeptide(L)'
;MEEVVNKSIQVIGFTKSVDFQLPSLNSNKEIILLQAGCQHEEFLNVLQEVQAEDIMLVDLDRVALPVLDTLEQVYEKTAREDYLYYVSNRKRKLWLGFVDVALWRGDRVITDSPVLIGNKSLFMRAYAGNDLDGNLLRAVSYSLQKAFVKFEALEAAITWKEAENVSDPALNYFWKIPFRFLTTGRFFSTLFDVSGRSRRDMTYRMLMLLFGLFIFFYMPYISKDYGISGDEFVDHRHSGYVLDFFTKGDKAALNQPKTALHLYGNSMQVVAAVVANIIGADDVYAVRHVVCALVGVLGVITIGLFGLRFGGGLCGLISMLLLFFSPRFFGHSMNNLKDIPFAVGYLVAIFYFVRMFDRYPVVKLRHMIGAMLGIALALGTRSGGLLLFPYLLMYGGLFYILRVGFKEFYKFMKYRKEVENILFLIVLVLFVGYFLSIITWPFALARPFANVVVSLKEFTNYNIGLRTIFEGKQMMSNMLPVHYAPKYLLIGSPLVVVIGFIGYLFFMIFRKREFSLPSFFILFALVFPVFWVIYQKSNLYGGIRHLLFVMPFMVLLAARFWTLMLSVSPKYLKGITVVVFVGLLFLPARHMAVNHPNDYVYFNELVGGVRGAYGDYETDYYYNSLKKGVDWFKKNVDYKGRPLRIVTNHSANLQHYFRKDTNITIVYSRYYDKFSKEWDYMIFDNVYINSFQLKNGLFPVKEGFLYSVDVDGLPMCVVGERRSLEDYEAIKLEEEKKYPEAIAKLENYLKDYPWNEEMWMRLSRMYYTIGKPEEALRCTGESLKWQPQLMDALNIRVLSALDLKKFTTAHQAVDAMLAQNDVASSSYYLKGLIYYTEGKDKEALDYVNKALRYNGGNAQALALGGDILRRNGSYSQAIGPYEKIVRAKRADERVLLSLAECYCRVNNYKLLEQVTSLLREQGHDKAALQKIELRALIQQKRMEEAEQLLKQMSGVKEDSEFLVLRALCELAAGRRAAATEMTQKALELDPKNREAVELRHVLSKEMEIRK
;
A
#
# COMPACT_ATOMS: atom_id res chain seq x y z
N MET A 1 42.79 39.89 -37.88
CA MET A 1 42.79 39.06 -39.09
C MET A 1 42.33 37.69 -38.66
N GLU A 2 41.05 37.43 -38.92
CA GLU A 2 40.38 36.14 -38.72
C GLU A 2 40.92 35.17 -39.77
N GLU A 3 41.59 34.10 -39.33
CA GLU A 3 41.69 32.90 -40.16
C GLU A 3 40.32 32.22 -40.11
N VAL A 4 39.54 32.45 -41.17
CA VAL A 4 38.39 31.64 -41.53
C VAL A 4 38.91 30.22 -41.81
N VAL A 5 38.95 29.37 -40.78
CA VAL A 5 39.08 27.92 -40.98
C VAL A 5 37.77 27.47 -41.62
N ASN A 6 37.80 27.30 -42.93
CA ASN A 6 36.78 26.65 -43.73
C ASN A 6 36.37 25.33 -43.03
N LYS A 7 35.18 25.27 -42.41
CA LYS A 7 34.57 24.02 -41.94
C LYS A 7 34.04 23.26 -43.16
N SER A 8 34.92 22.66 -43.96
CA SER A 8 34.50 21.85 -45.11
C SER A 8 33.76 20.60 -44.64
N ILE A 9 32.49 20.44 -45.02
CA ILE A 9 31.73 19.21 -44.75
C ILE A 9 32.32 18.07 -45.59
N GLN A 10 32.64 16.93 -44.97
CA GLN A 10 33.10 15.77 -45.71
C GLN A 10 31.91 15.01 -46.32
N VAL A 11 31.95 14.77 -47.63
CA VAL A 11 30.93 13.97 -48.34
C VAL A 11 31.34 12.50 -48.37
N ILE A 12 30.44 11.63 -47.89
CA ILE A 12 30.56 10.18 -47.98
C ILE A 12 29.46 9.67 -48.93
N GLY A 13 29.87 9.20 -50.10
CA GLY A 13 28.97 8.72 -51.14
C GLY A 13 28.77 7.20 -51.10
N PHE A 14 27.54 6.76 -51.33
CA PHE A 14 27.16 5.35 -51.45
C PHE A 14 26.60 5.07 -52.87
N THR A 15 27.08 4.00 -53.52
CA THR A 15 26.59 3.57 -54.85
C THR A 15 26.51 2.05 -54.96
N LYS A 16 25.51 1.55 -55.70
CA LYS A 16 25.34 0.15 -56.11
C LYS A 16 26.12 -0.22 -57.37
N SER A 17 26.62 0.76 -58.14
CA SER A 17 27.32 0.50 -59.39
C SER A 17 28.78 0.16 -59.15
N VAL A 18 29.23 -1.00 -59.64
CA VAL A 18 30.62 -1.46 -59.54
C VAL A 18 31.55 -0.61 -60.44
N ASP A 19 31.01 0.00 -61.49
CA ASP A 19 31.72 0.82 -62.47
C ASP A 19 31.47 2.33 -62.29
N PHE A 20 31.12 2.77 -61.07
CA PHE A 20 30.85 4.20 -60.81
C PHE A 20 32.13 5.04 -60.96
N GLN A 21 32.31 5.67 -62.12
CA GLN A 21 33.30 6.72 -62.31
C GLN A 21 32.73 8.04 -61.83
N LEU A 22 33.43 8.69 -60.89
CA LEU A 22 33.14 10.08 -60.52
C LEU A 22 33.21 10.93 -61.79
N PRO A 23 32.13 11.60 -62.21
CA PRO A 23 32.18 12.50 -63.34
C PRO A 23 33.25 13.56 -63.08
N SER A 24 34.04 13.94 -64.09
CA SER A 24 34.98 15.06 -63.97
C SER A 24 34.21 16.33 -63.65
N LEU A 25 34.12 16.67 -62.36
CA LEU A 25 33.35 17.79 -61.84
C LEU A 25 34.30 18.87 -61.35
N ASN A 26 33.94 20.12 -61.67
CA ASN A 26 34.53 21.36 -61.16
C ASN A 26 34.33 21.57 -59.64
N SER A 27 34.08 20.51 -58.86
CA SER A 27 33.95 20.58 -57.40
C SER A 27 35.27 20.18 -56.74
N ASN A 28 35.90 21.10 -56.00
CA ASN A 28 37.09 20.86 -55.17
C ASN A 28 36.85 19.91 -53.96
N LYS A 29 35.87 18.99 -54.01
CA LYS A 29 35.48 18.15 -52.87
C LYS A 29 35.99 16.72 -53.03
N GLU A 30 36.72 16.24 -52.01
CA GLU A 30 37.10 14.84 -51.88
C GLU A 30 35.90 14.01 -51.41
N ILE A 31 35.40 13.09 -52.24
CA ILE A 31 34.26 12.22 -51.91
C ILE A 31 34.78 10.85 -51.52
N ILE A 32 34.49 10.40 -50.30
CA ILE A 32 34.83 9.05 -49.84
C ILE A 32 33.72 8.10 -50.31
N LEU A 33 34.08 7.07 -51.09
CA LEU A 33 33.11 6.11 -51.64
C LEU A 33 32.96 4.87 -50.76
N LEU A 34 31.72 4.50 -50.45
CA LEU A 34 31.34 3.24 -49.80
C LEU A 34 30.56 2.36 -50.80
N GLN A 35 31.00 1.11 -50.95
CA GLN A 35 30.35 0.13 -51.82
C GLN A 35 29.00 -0.36 -51.26
N ALA A 36 28.09 -0.74 -52.16
CA ALA A 36 26.86 -1.43 -51.80
C ALA A 36 27.12 -2.77 -51.10
N GLY A 37 26.44 -2.99 -49.97
CA GLY A 37 26.65 -4.18 -49.12
C GLY A 37 27.63 -4.00 -47.97
N CYS A 38 28.14 -2.77 -47.78
CA CYS A 38 29.02 -2.37 -46.69
C CYS A 38 28.62 -2.96 -45.33
N GLN A 39 29.57 -3.60 -44.65
CA GLN A 39 29.37 -4.09 -43.29
C GLN A 39 29.50 -2.95 -42.28
N HIS A 40 28.92 -3.11 -41.09
CA HIS A 40 28.98 -2.08 -40.05
C HIS A 40 30.42 -1.64 -39.67
N GLU A 41 31.42 -2.52 -39.81
CA GLU A 41 32.83 -2.19 -39.53
C GLU A 41 33.42 -1.25 -40.56
N GLU A 42 33.20 -1.51 -41.84
CA GLU A 42 33.67 -0.66 -42.94
C GLU A 42 33.11 0.76 -42.79
N PHE A 43 31.81 0.88 -42.46
CA PHE A 43 31.19 2.16 -42.16
C PHE A 43 31.84 2.87 -40.96
N LEU A 44 32.13 2.15 -39.87
CA LEU A 44 32.77 2.74 -38.69
C LEU A 44 34.22 3.16 -38.95
N ASN A 45 34.98 2.38 -39.72
CA ASN A 45 36.37 2.69 -40.07
C ASN A 45 36.41 3.98 -40.90
N VAL A 46 35.55 4.11 -41.91
CA VAL A 46 35.43 5.34 -42.69
C VAL A 46 35.07 6.53 -41.81
N LEU A 47 34.11 6.39 -40.88
CA LEU A 47 33.79 7.47 -39.95
C LEU A 47 34.94 7.84 -39.00
N GLN A 48 35.85 6.92 -38.70
CA GLN A 48 37.03 7.21 -37.87
C GLN A 48 38.14 7.92 -38.65
N GLU A 49 38.29 7.63 -39.94
CA GLU A 49 39.28 8.25 -40.84
C GLU A 49 38.93 9.69 -41.21
N VAL A 50 37.63 10.03 -41.26
CA VAL A 50 37.17 11.38 -41.59
C VAL A 50 37.62 12.40 -40.54
N GLN A 51 38.39 13.42 -40.95
CA GLN A 51 38.85 14.49 -40.05
C GLN A 51 37.80 15.58 -39.80
N ALA A 52 36.87 15.80 -40.73
CA ALA A 52 35.80 16.80 -40.57
C ALA A 52 34.86 16.49 -39.40
N GLU A 53 34.36 17.54 -38.74
CA GLU A 53 33.35 17.42 -37.67
C GLU A 53 31.95 17.10 -38.23
N ASP A 54 31.61 17.64 -39.40
CA ASP A 54 30.32 17.46 -40.05
C ASP A 54 30.45 16.61 -41.31
N ILE A 55 29.49 15.70 -41.49
CA ILE A 55 29.47 14.69 -42.54
C ILE A 55 28.16 14.77 -43.31
N MET A 56 28.25 14.63 -44.63
CA MET A 56 27.13 14.47 -45.55
C MET A 56 27.16 13.06 -46.15
N LEU A 57 26.25 12.18 -45.70
CA LEU A 57 26.04 10.86 -46.30
C LEU A 57 25.06 10.97 -47.47
N VAL A 58 25.45 10.51 -48.66
CA VAL A 58 24.68 10.67 -49.90
C VAL A 58 24.50 9.34 -50.62
N ASP A 59 23.27 9.06 -51.06
CA ASP A 59 22.98 8.01 -52.03
C ASP A 59 23.20 8.55 -53.46
N LEU A 60 24.38 8.27 -54.02
CA LEU A 60 24.85 8.78 -55.32
C LEU A 60 24.04 8.23 -56.50
N ASP A 61 23.33 7.10 -56.32
CA ASP A 61 22.46 6.54 -57.36
C ASP A 61 21.14 7.33 -57.49
N ARG A 62 20.80 8.11 -56.46
CA ARG A 62 19.50 8.81 -56.34
C ARG A 62 19.61 10.32 -56.50
N VAL A 63 20.75 10.93 -56.17
CA VAL A 63 20.93 12.40 -56.14
C VAL A 63 22.08 12.82 -57.05
N ALA A 64 21.86 13.88 -57.84
CA ALA A 64 22.89 14.45 -58.71
C ALA A 64 23.91 15.29 -57.89
N LEU A 65 25.20 15.17 -58.23
CA LEU A 65 26.31 15.84 -57.53
C LEU A 65 26.18 17.38 -57.39
N PRO A 66 25.64 18.15 -58.37
CA PRO A 66 25.47 19.60 -58.22
C PRO A 66 24.50 20.02 -57.10
N VAL A 67 23.64 19.12 -56.63
CA VAL A 67 22.70 19.39 -55.54
C VAL A 67 23.40 19.49 -54.18
N LEU A 68 24.58 18.87 -54.04
CA LEU A 68 25.29 18.78 -52.76
C LEU A 68 25.76 20.16 -52.26
N ASP A 69 26.19 21.04 -53.16
CA ASP A 69 26.59 22.41 -52.81
C ASP A 69 25.42 23.24 -52.30
N THR A 70 24.22 23.03 -52.87
CA THR A 70 23.00 23.71 -52.42
C THR A 70 22.61 23.24 -51.01
N LEU A 71 22.76 21.94 -50.73
CA LEU A 71 22.45 21.36 -49.42
C LEU A 71 23.40 21.84 -48.32
N GLU A 72 24.69 21.95 -48.62
CA GLU A 72 25.69 22.48 -47.68
C GLU A 72 25.37 23.93 -47.30
N GLN A 73 25.10 24.80 -48.27
CA GLN A 73 24.76 26.20 -47.99
C GLN A 73 23.51 26.37 -47.13
N VAL A 74 22.51 25.50 -47.30
CA VAL A 74 21.29 25.54 -46.49
C VAL A 74 21.54 24.96 -45.10
N TYR A 75 22.35 23.90 -44.99
CA TYR A 75 22.77 23.34 -43.70
C TYR A 75 23.53 24.38 -42.87
N GLU A 76 24.53 25.06 -43.42
CA GLU A 76 25.33 26.07 -42.69
C GLU A 76 24.47 27.20 -42.11
N LYS A 77 23.37 27.57 -42.79
CA LYS A 77 22.43 28.61 -42.32
C LYS A 77 21.48 28.13 -41.22
N THR A 78 21.28 26.82 -41.08
CA THR A 78 20.23 26.23 -40.22
C THR A 78 20.76 25.23 -39.20
N ALA A 79 22.06 24.96 -39.20
CA ALA A 79 22.71 23.91 -38.42
C ALA A 79 22.63 24.12 -36.91
N ARG A 80 22.35 23.03 -36.22
CA ARG A 80 22.42 22.89 -34.76
C ARG A 80 23.20 21.62 -34.47
N GLU A 81 24.20 21.70 -33.60
CA GLU A 81 25.13 20.59 -33.30
C GLU A 81 24.43 19.28 -32.86
N ASP A 82 23.24 19.40 -32.25
CA ASP A 82 22.47 18.26 -31.71
C ASP A 82 21.53 17.57 -32.72
N TYR A 83 21.42 18.07 -33.95
CA TYR A 83 20.44 17.62 -34.95
C TYR A 83 21.11 16.99 -36.17
N LEU A 84 20.46 15.94 -36.67
CA LEU A 84 20.75 15.38 -37.99
C LEU A 84 19.71 15.87 -38.98
N TYR A 85 20.14 16.31 -40.14
CA TYR A 85 19.26 16.85 -41.16
C TYR A 85 19.01 15.83 -42.25
N TYR A 86 17.78 15.79 -42.74
CA TYR A 86 17.36 14.93 -43.82
C TYR A 86 16.55 15.73 -44.84
N VAL A 87 16.51 15.24 -46.07
CA VAL A 87 15.74 15.84 -47.17
C VAL A 87 14.50 14.99 -47.46
N SER A 88 13.34 15.61 -47.66
CA SER A 88 12.09 14.90 -48.00
C SER A 88 11.29 15.57 -49.12
N ASN A 89 10.83 14.76 -50.09
CA ASN A 89 9.88 15.15 -51.12
C ASN A 89 8.42 14.86 -50.74
N ARG A 90 8.18 14.19 -49.60
CA ARG A 90 6.83 13.85 -49.12
C ARG A 90 6.42 14.79 -48.00
N LYS A 91 5.32 15.52 -48.19
CA LYS A 91 4.65 16.26 -47.11
C LYS A 91 4.09 15.25 -46.10
N ARG A 92 4.48 15.34 -44.83
CA ARG A 92 3.91 14.50 -43.76
C ARG A 92 2.42 14.81 -43.61
N LYS A 93 1.57 13.78 -43.69
CA LYS A 93 0.15 13.90 -43.37
C LYS A 93 -0.02 13.79 -41.86
N LEU A 94 -0.06 14.94 -41.19
CA LEU A 94 -0.23 15.03 -39.73
C LEU A 94 -1.72 15.16 -39.38
N TRP A 95 -2.18 14.33 -38.45
CA TRP A 95 -3.46 14.52 -37.78
C TRP A 95 -3.33 15.65 -36.75
N LEU A 96 -4.32 16.56 -36.72
CA LEU A 96 -4.33 17.75 -35.86
C LEU A 96 -3.08 18.65 -35.99
N GLY A 97 -2.35 18.56 -37.11
CA GLY A 97 -1.19 19.41 -37.40
C GLY A 97 0.12 19.02 -36.70
N PHE A 98 0.13 18.04 -35.79
CA PHE A 98 1.34 17.60 -35.08
C PHE A 98 1.36 16.11 -34.67
N VAL A 99 0.25 15.38 -34.83
CA VAL A 99 0.19 13.93 -34.53
C VAL A 99 0.44 13.13 -35.80
N ASP A 100 1.36 12.18 -35.73
CA ASP A 100 1.62 11.29 -36.86
C ASP A 100 0.94 9.92 -36.65
N VAL A 101 0.02 9.60 -37.56
CA VAL A 101 -0.84 8.40 -37.57
C VAL A 101 -0.22 7.26 -38.39
N ALA A 102 0.67 7.57 -39.35
CA ALA A 102 1.28 6.56 -40.23
C ALA A 102 2.41 5.76 -39.54
N LEU A 103 2.87 6.22 -38.37
CA LEU A 103 4.05 5.69 -37.65
C LEU A 103 3.78 4.48 -36.74
N TRP A 104 3.02 3.48 -37.22
CA TRP A 104 3.14 2.11 -36.69
C TRP A 104 4.49 1.48 -37.10
N ARG A 105 4.97 1.78 -38.31
CA ARG A 105 6.29 1.40 -38.85
C ARG A 105 7.27 2.58 -38.78
N GLY A 106 8.56 2.35 -39.03
CA GLY A 106 9.60 3.40 -39.01
C GLY A 106 9.24 4.63 -39.86
N ASP A 107 9.85 5.77 -39.55
CA ASP A 107 9.59 7.05 -40.23
C ASP A 107 10.18 7.02 -41.64
N ARG A 108 9.41 6.51 -42.60
CA ARG A 108 9.81 6.35 -44.00
C ARG A 108 10.31 7.65 -44.62
N VAL A 109 9.76 8.78 -44.20
CA VAL A 109 10.15 10.12 -44.68
C VAL A 109 11.64 10.40 -44.39
N ILE A 110 12.12 10.00 -43.21
CA ILE A 110 13.53 10.13 -42.83
C ILE A 110 14.35 8.99 -43.42
N THR A 111 13.87 7.74 -43.30
CA THR A 111 14.67 6.57 -43.72
C THR A 111 14.78 6.42 -45.23
N ASP A 112 13.88 7.02 -46.00
CA ASP A 112 13.97 7.07 -47.47
C ASP A 112 14.69 8.32 -47.96
N SER A 113 15.15 9.19 -47.05
CA SER A 113 15.93 10.36 -47.43
C SER A 113 17.21 9.93 -48.14
N PRO A 114 17.51 10.50 -49.32
CA PRO A 114 18.72 10.14 -50.04
C PRO A 114 19.97 10.89 -49.53
N VAL A 115 19.82 11.80 -48.56
CA VAL A 115 20.92 12.55 -47.96
C VAL A 115 20.70 12.72 -46.46
N LEU A 116 21.75 12.49 -45.67
CA LEU A 116 21.81 12.84 -44.25
C LEU A 116 23.00 13.75 -43.98
N ILE A 117 22.79 14.84 -43.22
CA ILE A 117 23.84 15.81 -42.90
C ILE A 117 23.86 16.06 -41.40
N GLY A 118 25.04 16.08 -40.80
CA GLY A 118 25.19 16.49 -39.40
C GLY A 118 26.53 16.10 -38.79
N ASN A 119 26.64 16.30 -37.48
CA ASN A 119 27.88 16.04 -36.77
C ASN A 119 28.24 14.54 -36.75
N LYS A 120 29.51 14.24 -37.04
CA LYS A 120 30.12 12.90 -37.04
C LYS A 120 29.81 12.11 -35.77
N SER A 121 29.80 12.78 -34.62
CA SER A 121 29.51 12.14 -33.32
C SER A 121 28.11 11.52 -33.24
N LEU A 122 27.15 12.03 -34.02
CA LEU A 122 25.80 11.46 -34.15
C LEU A 122 25.81 10.21 -35.01
N PHE A 123 26.49 10.24 -36.16
CA PHE A 123 26.63 9.09 -37.06
C PHE A 123 27.34 7.89 -36.41
N MET A 124 28.29 8.14 -35.49
CA MET A 124 28.94 7.10 -34.69
C MET A 124 27.98 6.29 -33.80
N ARG A 125 26.72 6.72 -33.64
CA ARG A 125 25.67 5.99 -32.92
C ARG A 125 24.83 5.09 -33.83
N ALA A 126 25.03 5.14 -35.14
CA ALA A 126 24.28 4.37 -36.11
C ALA A 126 24.78 2.92 -36.19
N TYR A 127 23.85 2.00 -36.42
CA TYR A 127 24.11 0.69 -36.99
C TYR A 127 23.84 0.76 -38.49
N ALA A 128 24.83 0.35 -39.27
CA ALA A 128 24.86 0.54 -40.72
C ALA A 128 24.95 -0.80 -41.48
N GLY A 129 24.61 -1.92 -40.82
CA GLY A 129 24.75 -3.25 -41.40
C GLY A 129 23.66 -3.58 -42.43
N ASN A 130 24.07 -4.30 -43.48
CA ASN A 130 23.20 -4.81 -44.55
C ASN A 130 22.14 -5.83 -44.05
N ASP A 131 22.32 -6.41 -42.87
CA ASP A 131 21.30 -7.22 -42.21
C ASP A 131 20.08 -6.42 -41.72
N LEU A 132 20.25 -5.11 -41.50
CA LEU A 132 19.16 -4.17 -41.21
C LEU A 132 18.40 -3.76 -42.48
N ASP A 133 19.13 -3.26 -43.47
CA ASP A 133 18.58 -2.89 -44.77
C ASP A 133 19.71 -2.87 -45.83
N GLY A 134 19.39 -3.25 -47.07
CA GLY A 134 20.35 -3.24 -48.18
C GLY A 134 20.72 -1.84 -48.67
N ASN A 135 19.98 -0.80 -48.27
CA ASN A 135 20.36 0.59 -48.45
C ASN A 135 21.01 1.13 -47.17
N LEU A 136 22.26 1.59 -47.28
CA LEU A 136 23.07 2.08 -46.17
C LEU A 136 22.41 3.26 -45.45
N LEU A 137 21.93 4.26 -46.20
CA LEU A 137 21.29 5.45 -45.62
C LEU A 137 20.00 5.08 -44.89
N ARG A 138 19.22 4.13 -45.40
CA ARG A 138 18.02 3.63 -44.73
C ARG A 138 18.34 2.91 -43.43
N ALA A 139 19.36 2.05 -43.42
CA ALA A 139 19.84 1.36 -42.22
C ALA A 139 20.33 2.36 -41.15
N VAL A 140 21.21 3.29 -41.55
CA VAL A 140 21.77 4.34 -40.69
C VAL A 140 20.65 5.22 -40.11
N SER A 141 19.76 5.74 -40.95
CA SER A 141 18.62 6.56 -40.55
C SER A 141 17.73 5.85 -39.54
N TYR A 142 17.39 4.58 -39.80
CA TYR A 142 16.54 3.81 -38.91
C TYR A 142 17.21 3.56 -37.55
N SER A 143 18.50 3.23 -37.55
CA SER A 143 19.25 3.03 -36.31
C SER A 143 19.39 4.31 -35.49
N LEU A 144 19.70 5.44 -36.11
CA LEU A 144 19.80 6.74 -35.43
C LEU A 144 18.47 7.14 -34.79
N GLN A 145 17.35 6.84 -35.45
CA GLN A 145 16.02 7.01 -34.87
C GLN A 145 15.78 6.14 -33.62
N LYS A 146 16.40 4.96 -33.55
CA LYS A 146 16.35 4.06 -32.38
C LYS A 146 17.36 4.43 -31.29
N ALA A 147 18.38 5.20 -31.64
CA ALA A 147 19.32 5.83 -30.73
C ALA A 147 18.85 7.19 -30.20
N PHE A 148 17.60 7.58 -30.50
CA PHE A 148 16.98 8.85 -30.08
C PHE A 148 17.73 10.11 -30.57
N VAL A 149 18.39 10.03 -31.72
CA VAL A 149 18.97 11.20 -32.40
C VAL A 149 17.84 12.09 -32.91
N LYS A 150 17.99 13.41 -32.75
CA LYS A 150 17.01 14.40 -33.20
C LYS A 150 17.19 14.61 -34.70
N PHE A 151 16.07 14.67 -35.43
CA PHE A 151 16.06 14.90 -36.86
C PHE A 151 15.32 16.20 -37.18
N GLU A 152 15.86 16.99 -38.09
CA GLU A 152 15.22 18.20 -38.63
C GLU A 152 15.19 18.12 -40.17
N ALA A 153 14.12 18.63 -40.78
CA ALA A 153 14.00 18.61 -42.23
C ALA A 153 14.78 19.79 -42.80
N LEU A 154 15.56 19.54 -43.85
CA LEU A 154 16.27 20.58 -44.59
C LEU A 154 15.34 21.04 -45.72
N GLU A 155 14.90 22.30 -45.68
CA GLU A 155 13.95 22.86 -46.64
C GLU A 155 14.66 23.18 -47.97
N ALA A 156 14.91 22.14 -48.76
CA ALA A 156 15.45 22.24 -50.12
C ALA A 156 14.59 21.41 -51.09
N ALA A 157 14.15 22.02 -52.19
CA ALA A 157 13.40 21.31 -53.23
C ALA A 157 14.37 20.51 -54.11
N ILE A 158 14.41 19.19 -53.95
CA ILE A 158 15.37 18.32 -54.64
C ILE A 158 14.63 17.22 -55.37
N THR A 159 14.91 17.03 -56.65
CA THR A 159 14.45 15.87 -57.41
C THR A 159 15.42 14.69 -57.25
N TRP A 160 14.92 13.52 -56.89
CA TRP A 160 15.71 12.27 -56.79
C TRP A 160 14.91 11.07 -57.28
N LYS A 161 15.61 10.00 -57.66
CA LYS A 161 14.98 8.71 -57.98
C LYS A 161 14.43 8.05 -56.70
N GLU A 162 13.18 7.59 -56.73
CA GLU A 162 12.63 6.81 -55.62
C GLU A 162 13.43 5.51 -55.49
N ALA A 163 13.74 5.11 -54.25
CA ALA A 163 14.39 3.83 -54.00
C ALA A 163 13.43 2.69 -54.34
N GLU A 164 13.93 1.67 -55.05
CA GLU A 164 13.18 0.41 -55.24
C GLU A 164 12.77 -0.16 -53.87
N ASN A 165 11.53 -0.65 -53.76
CA ASN A 165 10.98 -1.17 -52.51
C ASN A 165 11.77 -2.39 -52.05
N VAL A 166 12.71 -2.20 -51.12
CA VAL A 166 13.50 -3.27 -50.53
C VAL A 166 13.44 -3.19 -49.02
N SER A 167 12.93 -4.27 -48.41
CA SER A 167 12.92 -4.60 -46.99
C SER A 167 12.19 -3.64 -46.03
N ASP A 168 11.71 -4.17 -44.90
CA ASP A 168 11.11 -3.37 -43.82
C ASP A 168 12.13 -3.30 -42.69
N PRO A 169 12.87 -2.19 -42.51
CA PRO A 169 13.86 -2.04 -41.46
C PRO A 169 13.29 -2.31 -40.07
N ALA A 170 11.99 -2.08 -39.84
CA ALA A 170 11.39 -2.37 -38.55
C ALA A 170 11.22 -3.87 -38.30
N LEU A 171 10.79 -4.61 -39.32
CA LEU A 171 10.68 -6.07 -39.26
C LEU A 171 12.07 -6.71 -39.20
N ASN A 172 13.03 -6.17 -39.95
CA ASN A 172 14.41 -6.64 -39.88
C ASN A 172 15.04 -6.35 -38.51
N TYR A 173 14.91 -5.14 -37.99
CA TYR A 173 15.45 -4.77 -36.69
C TYR A 173 14.84 -5.57 -35.53
N PHE A 174 13.57 -5.98 -35.65
CA PHE A 174 12.87 -6.72 -34.60
C PHE A 174 12.99 -8.24 -34.72
N TRP A 175 13.07 -8.79 -35.94
CA TRP A 175 13.12 -10.23 -36.17
C TRP A 175 14.42 -10.67 -36.83
N LYS A 176 14.79 -10.09 -37.97
CA LYS A 176 15.90 -10.58 -38.81
C LYS A 176 17.27 -10.36 -38.18
N ILE A 177 17.55 -9.17 -37.66
CA ILE A 177 18.81 -8.85 -36.96
C ILE A 177 18.90 -9.71 -35.70
N PRO A 178 17.90 -9.74 -34.80
CA PRO A 178 17.96 -10.61 -33.64
C PRO A 178 18.22 -12.08 -33.96
N PHE A 179 17.45 -12.61 -34.90
CA PHE A 179 17.53 -14.01 -35.25
C PHE A 179 18.85 -14.34 -35.96
N ARG A 180 19.29 -13.54 -36.94
CA ARG A 180 20.61 -13.73 -37.58
C ARG A 180 21.75 -13.53 -36.59
N PHE A 181 21.69 -12.52 -35.73
CA PHE A 181 22.71 -12.28 -34.72
C PHE A 181 22.85 -13.48 -33.78
N LEU A 182 21.74 -14.12 -33.40
CA LEU A 182 21.72 -15.34 -32.62
C LEU A 182 22.22 -16.58 -33.40
N THR A 183 21.70 -16.81 -34.61
CA THR A 183 21.98 -18.04 -35.39
C THR A 183 23.34 -18.06 -36.07
N THR A 184 23.93 -16.89 -36.39
CA THR A 184 25.26 -16.79 -37.01
C THR A 184 26.42 -16.96 -36.02
N GLY A 185 26.13 -17.22 -34.73
CA GLY A 185 27.16 -17.28 -33.69
C GLY A 185 27.75 -15.91 -33.30
N ARG A 186 27.45 -14.84 -34.06
CA ARG A 186 27.91 -13.47 -33.79
C ARG A 186 27.50 -12.98 -32.39
N PHE A 187 26.33 -13.37 -31.90
CA PHE A 187 25.91 -13.07 -30.53
C PHE A 187 26.91 -13.62 -29.49
N PHE A 188 27.34 -14.87 -29.63
CA PHE A 188 28.27 -15.50 -28.69
C PHE A 188 29.69 -14.96 -28.83
N SER A 189 30.14 -14.66 -30.05
CA SER A 189 31.47 -14.07 -30.27
C SER A 189 31.57 -12.61 -29.81
N THR A 190 30.47 -11.86 -29.83
CA THR A 190 30.43 -10.46 -29.39
C THR A 190 29.99 -10.27 -27.94
N LEU A 191 29.56 -11.34 -27.25
CA LEU A 191 29.14 -11.28 -25.85
C LEU A 191 30.27 -10.76 -24.94
N PHE A 192 31.51 -11.09 -25.28
CA PHE A 192 32.72 -10.71 -24.53
C PHE A 192 33.60 -9.69 -25.25
N ASP A 193 33.21 -9.22 -26.44
CA ASP A 193 33.97 -8.23 -27.22
C ASP A 193 33.74 -6.81 -26.67
N VAL A 194 34.84 -6.16 -26.27
CA VAL A 194 34.86 -4.86 -25.58
C VAL A 194 34.96 -3.68 -26.58
N SER A 195 35.28 -3.94 -27.85
CA SER A 195 35.76 -2.94 -28.80
C SER A 195 34.70 -1.98 -29.36
N GLY A 196 33.42 -2.38 -29.45
CA GLY A 196 32.35 -1.57 -30.09
C GLY A 196 31.20 -1.12 -29.17
N ARG A 197 30.91 0.19 -29.10
CA ARG A 197 29.75 0.72 -28.32
C ARG A 197 28.39 0.33 -28.93
N SER A 198 28.25 0.42 -30.25
CA SER A 198 27.01 0.08 -30.98
C SER A 198 26.66 -1.41 -30.88
N ARG A 199 27.67 -2.28 -31.09
CA ARG A 199 27.53 -3.74 -30.97
C ARG A 199 27.08 -4.18 -29.57
N ARG A 200 27.74 -3.68 -28.53
CA ARG A 200 27.36 -3.99 -27.14
C ARG A 200 25.92 -3.57 -26.83
N ASP A 201 25.50 -2.38 -27.30
CA ASP A 201 24.12 -1.93 -27.13
C ASP A 201 23.12 -2.89 -27.78
N MET A 202 23.45 -3.42 -28.96
CA MET A 202 22.64 -4.42 -29.66
C MET A 202 22.60 -5.77 -28.92
N THR A 203 23.72 -6.24 -28.36
CA THR A 203 23.76 -7.43 -27.50
C THR A 203 22.85 -7.28 -26.29
N TYR A 204 22.88 -6.14 -25.59
CA TYR A 204 22.01 -5.91 -24.44
C TYR A 204 20.53 -5.85 -24.82
N ARG A 205 20.19 -5.23 -25.95
CA ARG A 205 18.82 -5.26 -26.49
C ARG A 205 18.37 -6.69 -26.80
N MET A 206 19.28 -7.56 -27.27
CA MET A 206 19.00 -8.97 -27.48
C MET A 206 18.67 -9.69 -26.19
N LEU A 207 19.53 -9.50 -25.19
CA LEU A 207 19.34 -10.09 -23.86
C LEU A 207 18.03 -9.63 -23.24
N MET A 208 17.64 -8.36 -23.41
CA MET A 208 16.34 -7.87 -22.97
C MET A 208 15.17 -8.58 -23.69
N LEU A 209 15.27 -8.80 -25.00
CA LEU A 209 14.23 -9.52 -25.77
C LEU A 209 14.12 -10.98 -25.30
N LEU A 210 15.24 -11.68 -25.21
CA LEU A 210 15.29 -13.07 -24.75
C LEU A 210 14.78 -13.21 -23.32
N PHE A 211 15.18 -12.30 -22.43
CA PHE A 211 14.68 -12.26 -21.06
C PHE A 211 13.19 -11.92 -21.02
N GLY A 212 12.73 -10.99 -21.87
CA GLY A 212 11.31 -10.67 -22.04
C GLY A 212 10.48 -11.88 -22.48
N LEU A 213 10.97 -12.69 -23.43
CA LEU A 213 10.34 -13.94 -23.85
C LEU A 213 10.33 -14.97 -22.73
N PHE A 214 11.46 -15.12 -22.02
CA PHE A 214 11.55 -16.01 -20.86
C PHE A 214 10.49 -15.67 -19.82
N ILE A 215 10.41 -14.40 -19.36
CA ILE A 215 9.45 -14.01 -18.31
C ILE A 215 7.99 -14.09 -18.79
N PHE A 216 7.73 -13.87 -20.08
CA PHE A 216 6.39 -13.97 -20.66
C PHE A 216 5.79 -15.36 -20.53
N PHE A 217 6.60 -16.41 -20.63
CA PHE A 217 6.16 -17.79 -20.41
C PHE A 217 6.35 -18.25 -18.96
N TYR A 218 7.46 -17.85 -18.33
CA TYR A 218 7.83 -18.27 -16.99
C TYR A 218 6.85 -17.75 -15.93
N MET A 219 6.59 -16.43 -15.88
CA MET A 219 5.77 -15.84 -14.81
C MET A 219 4.33 -16.39 -14.78
N PRO A 220 3.60 -16.51 -15.91
CA PRO A 220 2.27 -17.14 -15.90
C PRO A 220 2.28 -18.63 -15.56
N TYR A 221 3.37 -19.34 -15.84
CA TYR A 221 3.48 -20.75 -15.49
C TYR A 221 3.61 -20.93 -13.98
N ILE A 222 4.54 -20.20 -13.35
CA ILE A 222 4.79 -20.30 -11.90
C ILE A 222 3.73 -19.62 -11.04
N SER A 223 2.93 -18.70 -11.60
CA SER A 223 1.94 -17.97 -10.79
C SER A 223 0.89 -18.89 -10.18
N LYS A 224 0.68 -20.07 -10.79
CA LYS A 224 -0.19 -21.12 -10.27
C LYS A 224 0.30 -21.73 -8.94
N ASP A 225 1.57 -21.57 -8.61
CA ASP A 225 2.13 -22.05 -7.35
C ASP A 225 1.69 -21.18 -6.16
N TYR A 226 1.37 -19.91 -6.40
CA TYR A 226 1.06 -18.92 -5.38
C TYR A 226 -0.33 -19.16 -4.75
N GLY A 227 -0.45 -18.74 -3.49
CA GLY A 227 -1.69 -18.83 -2.72
C GLY A 227 -2.71 -17.78 -3.13
N ILE A 228 -3.97 -18.05 -2.81
CA ILE A 228 -5.06 -17.08 -2.91
C ILE A 228 -4.81 -16.05 -1.83
N SER A 229 -4.85 -14.79 -2.20
CA SER A 229 -4.60 -13.72 -1.26
C SER A 229 -5.83 -13.29 -0.49
N GLY A 230 -5.62 -12.60 0.64
CA GLY A 230 -6.71 -12.17 1.52
C GLY A 230 -7.75 -11.24 0.87
N ASP A 231 -7.37 -10.53 -0.19
CA ASP A 231 -8.26 -9.61 -0.92
C ASP A 231 -9.06 -10.29 -2.03
N GLU A 232 -8.57 -11.41 -2.57
CA GLU A 232 -9.06 -11.95 -3.84
C GLU A 232 -10.51 -12.43 -3.76
N PHE A 233 -10.95 -12.94 -2.61
CA PHE A 233 -12.32 -13.41 -2.41
C PHE A 233 -13.35 -12.28 -2.52
N VAL A 234 -13.10 -11.15 -1.84
CA VAL A 234 -14.01 -10.00 -1.87
C VAL A 234 -14.00 -9.33 -3.25
N ASP A 235 -12.84 -9.30 -3.89
CA ASP A 235 -12.68 -8.78 -5.25
C ASP A 235 -13.38 -9.64 -6.30
N HIS A 236 -13.32 -10.98 -6.16
CA HIS A 236 -14.00 -11.90 -7.05
C HIS A 236 -15.52 -11.71 -6.99
N ARG A 237 -16.08 -11.65 -5.78
CA ARG A 237 -17.51 -11.35 -5.59
C ARG A 237 -17.90 -10.03 -6.23
N HIS A 238 -17.11 -8.97 -6.02
CA HIS A 238 -17.41 -7.67 -6.61
C HIS A 238 -17.29 -7.67 -8.14
N SER A 239 -16.31 -8.37 -8.72
CA SER A 239 -16.22 -8.52 -10.17
C SER A 239 -17.45 -9.21 -10.77
N GLY A 240 -18.05 -10.16 -10.05
CA GLY A 240 -19.33 -10.76 -10.43
C GLY A 240 -20.47 -9.73 -10.50
N TYR A 241 -20.61 -8.88 -9.47
CA TYR A 241 -21.59 -7.79 -9.49
C TYR A 241 -21.38 -6.80 -10.63
N VAL A 242 -20.14 -6.50 -10.99
CA VAL A 242 -19.84 -5.61 -12.12
C VAL A 242 -20.20 -6.26 -13.45
N LEU A 243 -19.95 -7.56 -13.63
CA LEU A 243 -20.40 -8.28 -14.82
C LEU A 243 -21.93 -8.29 -14.92
N ASP A 244 -22.63 -8.60 -13.83
CA ASP A 244 -24.09 -8.59 -13.78
C ASP A 244 -24.68 -7.19 -14.05
N PHE A 245 -24.00 -6.11 -13.66
CA PHE A 245 -24.37 -4.75 -14.04
C PHE A 245 -24.37 -4.57 -15.56
N PHE A 246 -23.33 -5.01 -16.26
CA PHE A 246 -23.21 -4.84 -17.71
C PHE A 246 -24.07 -5.83 -18.51
N THR A 247 -24.27 -7.06 -18.03
CA THR A 247 -24.99 -8.10 -18.78
C THR A 247 -26.48 -8.20 -18.42
N LYS A 248 -26.83 -7.91 -17.16
CA LYS A 248 -28.19 -8.07 -16.62
C LYS A 248 -28.82 -6.76 -16.14
N GLY A 249 -28.06 -5.67 -16.06
CA GLY A 249 -28.52 -4.39 -15.52
C GLY A 249 -28.63 -4.36 -13.99
N ASP A 250 -28.00 -5.30 -13.27
CA ASP A 250 -28.04 -5.36 -11.81
C ASP A 250 -27.26 -4.19 -11.18
N LYS A 251 -27.92 -3.45 -10.28
CA LYS A 251 -27.34 -2.26 -9.61
C LYS A 251 -26.52 -2.60 -8.36
N ALA A 252 -26.36 -3.86 -7.98
CA ALA A 252 -25.58 -4.28 -6.82
C ALA A 252 -24.12 -3.76 -6.85
N ALA A 253 -23.53 -3.56 -8.03
CA ALA A 253 -22.20 -2.98 -8.18
C ALA A 253 -22.09 -1.52 -7.71
N LEU A 254 -23.19 -0.76 -7.66
CA LEU A 254 -23.18 0.68 -7.37
C LEU A 254 -23.12 0.99 -5.88
N ASN A 255 -23.49 0.04 -5.01
CA ASN A 255 -23.50 0.27 -3.57
C ASN A 255 -23.09 -0.99 -2.80
N GLN A 256 -21.92 -0.93 -2.18
CA GLN A 256 -21.35 -2.01 -1.38
C GLN A 256 -20.90 -1.47 -0.01
N PRO A 257 -21.83 -1.21 0.93
CA PRO A 257 -21.53 -0.47 2.16
C PRO A 257 -20.62 -1.25 3.11
N LYS A 258 -20.60 -2.59 3.03
CA LYS A 258 -19.75 -3.43 3.89
C LYS A 258 -18.28 -3.42 3.48
N THR A 259 -17.99 -3.40 2.18
CA THR A 259 -16.64 -3.57 1.64
C THR A 259 -16.08 -2.29 1.00
N ALA A 260 -16.93 -1.30 0.73
CA ALA A 260 -16.61 -0.10 -0.03
C ALA A 260 -16.00 -0.37 -1.43
N LEU A 261 -16.12 -1.60 -1.96
CA LEU A 261 -15.46 -1.98 -3.22
C LEU A 261 -15.98 -1.23 -4.45
N HIS A 262 -17.22 -0.76 -4.41
CA HIS A 262 -17.79 0.13 -5.43
C HIS A 262 -17.00 1.43 -5.63
N LEU A 263 -16.23 1.86 -4.62
CA LEU A 263 -15.36 3.04 -4.72
C LEU A 263 -14.03 2.74 -5.42
N TYR A 264 -13.66 1.48 -5.63
CA TYR A 264 -12.46 1.10 -6.38
C TYR A 264 -12.77 0.94 -7.86
N GLY A 265 -11.85 1.38 -8.71
CA GLY A 265 -11.78 0.85 -10.07
C GLY A 265 -11.38 -0.63 -10.00
N ASN A 266 -12.04 -1.49 -10.76
CA ASN A 266 -11.80 -2.93 -10.73
C ASN A 266 -11.53 -3.53 -12.12
N SER A 267 -10.93 -2.73 -13.01
CA SER A 267 -10.77 -3.06 -14.43
C SER A 267 -10.07 -4.40 -14.65
N MET A 268 -8.94 -4.65 -13.99
CA MET A 268 -8.19 -5.90 -14.16
C MET A 268 -8.87 -7.11 -13.52
N GLN A 269 -9.60 -6.92 -12.43
CA GLN A 269 -10.41 -7.97 -11.81
C GLN A 269 -11.56 -8.38 -12.74
N VAL A 270 -12.19 -7.41 -13.40
CA VAL A 270 -13.24 -7.66 -14.42
C VAL A 270 -12.65 -8.37 -15.62
N VAL A 271 -11.50 -7.93 -16.15
CA VAL A 271 -10.81 -8.62 -17.25
C VAL A 271 -10.51 -10.07 -16.88
N ALA A 272 -9.97 -10.34 -15.69
CA ALA A 272 -9.72 -11.71 -15.25
C ALA A 272 -10.99 -12.56 -15.13
N ALA A 273 -12.08 -11.98 -14.64
CA ALA A 273 -13.37 -12.66 -14.55
C ALA A 273 -13.97 -12.97 -15.95
N VAL A 274 -13.86 -12.03 -16.90
CA VAL A 274 -14.28 -12.25 -18.29
C VAL A 274 -13.48 -13.38 -18.93
N VAL A 275 -12.15 -13.36 -18.78
CA VAL A 275 -11.28 -14.42 -19.32
C VAL A 275 -11.64 -15.78 -18.72
N ALA A 276 -11.85 -15.84 -17.39
CA ALA A 276 -12.25 -17.07 -16.71
C ALA A 276 -13.60 -17.62 -17.22
N ASN A 277 -14.58 -16.74 -17.46
CA ASN A 277 -15.89 -17.12 -18.00
C ASN A 277 -15.79 -17.62 -19.45
N ILE A 278 -15.00 -16.95 -20.30
CA ILE A 278 -14.83 -17.33 -21.71
C ILE A 278 -14.23 -18.74 -21.85
N ILE A 279 -13.26 -19.08 -21.01
CA ILE A 279 -12.57 -20.39 -21.07
C ILE A 279 -13.25 -21.46 -20.22
N GLY A 280 -14.33 -21.14 -19.50
CA GLY A 280 -15.03 -22.07 -18.61
C GLY A 280 -14.15 -22.60 -17.47
N ALA A 281 -13.31 -21.75 -16.86
CA ALA A 281 -12.37 -22.19 -15.83
C ALA A 281 -13.05 -22.60 -14.53
N ASP A 282 -12.81 -23.84 -14.07
CA ASP A 282 -13.21 -24.32 -12.73
C ASP A 282 -12.49 -23.56 -11.61
N ASP A 283 -11.22 -23.18 -11.83
CA ASP A 283 -10.42 -22.41 -10.88
C ASP A 283 -10.19 -20.97 -11.34
N VAL A 284 -11.11 -20.09 -10.96
CA VAL A 284 -11.06 -18.67 -11.33
C VAL A 284 -9.82 -17.97 -10.76
N TYR A 285 -9.33 -18.37 -9.58
CA TYR A 285 -8.15 -17.74 -8.98
C TYR A 285 -6.87 -18.07 -9.75
N ALA A 286 -6.73 -19.29 -10.28
CA ALA A 286 -5.61 -19.62 -11.16
C ALA A 286 -5.58 -18.73 -12.42
N VAL A 287 -6.74 -18.42 -13.00
CA VAL A 287 -6.84 -17.48 -14.14
C VAL A 287 -6.45 -16.07 -13.71
N ARG A 288 -6.91 -15.61 -12.56
CA ARG A 288 -6.54 -14.30 -12.00
C ARG A 288 -5.03 -14.20 -11.81
N HIS A 289 -4.39 -15.22 -11.26
CA HIS A 289 -2.95 -15.26 -11.04
C HIS A 289 -2.17 -15.18 -12.36
N VAL A 290 -2.61 -15.89 -13.39
CA VAL A 290 -2.06 -15.78 -14.76
C VAL A 290 -2.21 -14.36 -15.32
N VAL A 291 -3.39 -13.75 -15.20
CA VAL A 291 -3.63 -12.38 -15.67
C VAL A 291 -2.76 -11.37 -14.91
N CYS A 292 -2.62 -11.53 -13.59
CA CYS A 292 -1.74 -10.69 -12.78
C CYS A 292 -0.28 -10.82 -13.22
N ALA A 293 0.19 -12.05 -13.45
CA ALA A 293 1.55 -12.32 -13.92
C ALA A 293 1.84 -11.65 -15.26
N LEU A 294 0.89 -11.66 -16.20
CA LEU A 294 1.01 -10.96 -17.47
C LEU A 294 1.12 -9.43 -17.31
N VAL A 295 0.41 -8.85 -16.33
CA VAL A 295 0.59 -7.43 -15.98
C VAL A 295 1.97 -7.19 -15.38
N GLY A 296 2.46 -8.08 -14.52
CA GLY A 296 3.83 -8.05 -14.00
C GLY A 296 4.89 -8.08 -15.12
N VAL A 297 4.71 -8.96 -16.11
CA VAL A 297 5.56 -9.03 -17.33
C VAL A 297 5.55 -7.70 -18.08
N LEU A 298 4.38 -7.08 -18.27
CA LEU A 298 4.29 -5.74 -18.87
C LEU A 298 5.09 -4.71 -18.06
N GLY A 299 5.06 -4.79 -16.74
CA GLY A 299 5.88 -3.97 -15.83
C GLY A 299 7.38 -4.14 -16.06
N VAL A 300 7.88 -5.38 -16.07
CA VAL A 300 9.30 -5.70 -16.29
C VAL A 300 9.77 -5.29 -17.68
N ILE A 301 8.95 -5.49 -18.72
CA ILE A 301 9.28 -5.02 -20.08
C ILE A 301 9.33 -3.49 -20.12
N THR A 302 8.34 -2.82 -19.52
CA THR A 302 8.24 -1.36 -19.54
C THR A 302 9.41 -0.70 -18.80
N ILE A 303 9.81 -1.22 -17.63
CA ILE A 303 10.98 -0.69 -16.92
C ILE A 303 12.27 -0.89 -17.73
N GLY A 304 12.38 -2.01 -18.46
CA GLY A 304 13.49 -2.24 -19.39
C GLY A 304 13.54 -1.21 -20.51
N LEU A 305 12.39 -0.94 -21.14
CA LEU A 305 12.27 0.08 -22.18
C LEU A 305 12.55 1.50 -21.65
N PHE A 306 12.15 1.79 -20.42
CA PHE A 306 12.44 3.06 -19.78
C PHE A 306 13.93 3.18 -19.44
N GLY A 307 14.55 2.13 -18.89
CA GLY A 307 16.00 2.04 -18.66
C GLY A 307 16.80 2.20 -19.96
N LEU A 308 16.34 1.58 -21.05
CA LEU A 308 16.91 1.74 -22.39
C LEU A 308 16.89 3.21 -22.84
N ARG A 309 15.76 3.89 -22.66
CA ARG A 309 15.62 5.31 -22.99
C ARG A 309 16.46 6.21 -22.08
N PHE A 310 16.61 5.84 -20.80
CA PHE A 310 17.26 6.64 -19.78
C PHE A 310 18.79 6.50 -19.80
N GLY A 311 19.31 5.29 -20.06
CA GLY A 311 20.73 5.00 -19.93
C GLY A 311 21.34 4.03 -20.94
N GLY A 312 20.62 3.65 -22.02
CA GLY A 312 21.10 2.72 -23.05
C GLY A 312 20.83 1.25 -22.73
N GLY A 313 21.25 0.34 -23.62
CA GLY A 313 20.89 -1.09 -23.58
C GLY A 313 21.25 -1.79 -22.28
N LEU A 314 22.45 -1.53 -21.74
CA LEU A 314 22.87 -2.09 -20.45
C LEU A 314 21.97 -1.63 -19.30
N CYS A 315 21.61 -0.34 -19.28
CA CYS A 315 20.70 0.19 -18.27
C CYS A 315 19.31 -0.44 -18.38
N GLY A 316 18.83 -0.68 -19.61
CA GLY A 316 17.57 -1.39 -19.85
C GLY A 316 17.61 -2.83 -19.31
N LEU A 317 18.66 -3.59 -19.62
CA LEU A 317 18.83 -4.95 -19.12
C LEU A 317 18.93 -5.01 -17.59
N ILE A 318 19.77 -4.16 -16.98
CA ILE A 318 19.91 -4.08 -15.52
C ILE A 318 18.56 -3.70 -14.89
N SER A 319 17.79 -2.77 -15.45
CA SER A 319 16.45 -2.44 -14.95
C SER A 319 15.51 -3.64 -14.94
N MET A 320 15.51 -4.46 -16.00
CA MET A 320 14.68 -5.68 -16.05
C MET A 320 15.10 -6.68 -14.97
N LEU A 321 16.40 -6.94 -14.85
CA LEU A 321 16.94 -7.88 -13.88
C LEU A 321 16.67 -7.41 -12.45
N LEU A 322 16.90 -6.13 -12.14
CA LEU A 322 16.69 -5.59 -10.81
C LEU A 322 15.21 -5.62 -10.39
N LEU A 323 14.27 -5.31 -11.30
CA LEU A 323 12.84 -5.39 -10.96
C LEU A 323 12.37 -6.85 -10.84
N PHE A 324 12.84 -7.73 -11.72
CA PHE A 324 12.51 -9.16 -11.66
C PHE A 324 13.03 -9.80 -10.37
N PHE A 325 14.28 -9.53 -9.99
CA PHE A 325 14.88 -9.99 -8.74
C PHE A 325 14.58 -9.06 -7.55
N SER A 326 13.48 -8.29 -7.60
CA SER A 326 12.92 -7.60 -6.44
C SER A 326 11.79 -8.45 -5.87
N PRO A 327 12.03 -9.30 -4.84
CA PRO A 327 11.11 -10.39 -4.50
C PRO A 327 9.71 -9.92 -4.12
N ARG A 328 9.61 -8.74 -3.48
CA ARG A 328 8.30 -8.14 -3.16
C ARG A 328 7.51 -7.74 -4.42
N PHE A 329 8.14 -7.11 -5.42
CA PHE A 329 7.44 -6.78 -6.66
C PHE A 329 7.08 -8.05 -7.44
N PHE A 330 8.02 -9.00 -7.49
CA PHE A 330 7.83 -10.27 -8.20
C PHE A 330 6.70 -11.11 -7.62
N GLY A 331 6.72 -11.39 -6.31
CA GLY A 331 5.68 -12.23 -5.70
C GLY A 331 4.31 -11.56 -5.72
N HIS A 332 4.21 -10.24 -5.52
CA HIS A 332 2.94 -9.52 -5.74
C HIS A 332 2.46 -9.61 -7.19
N SER A 333 3.37 -9.70 -8.16
CA SER A 333 3.01 -9.88 -9.58
C SER A 333 2.26 -11.19 -9.86
N MET A 334 2.21 -12.13 -8.91
CA MET A 334 1.59 -13.43 -9.11
C MET A 334 0.13 -13.50 -8.66
N ASN A 335 -0.29 -12.72 -7.64
CA ASN A 335 -1.64 -12.81 -7.09
C ASN A 335 -2.27 -11.47 -6.63
N ASN A 336 -1.62 -10.32 -6.89
CA ASN A 336 -2.14 -9.01 -6.46
C ASN A 336 -2.69 -8.16 -7.63
N LEU A 337 -3.97 -8.35 -7.97
CA LEU A 337 -4.67 -7.59 -9.02
C LEU A 337 -5.05 -6.14 -8.65
N LYS A 338 -4.61 -5.63 -7.50
CA LYS A 338 -4.83 -4.21 -7.12
C LYS A 338 -3.56 -3.40 -7.25
N ASP A 339 -2.51 -3.77 -6.52
CA ASP A 339 -1.31 -2.96 -6.43
C ASP A 339 -0.44 -3.07 -7.68
N ILE A 340 -0.37 -4.24 -8.30
CA ILE A 340 0.48 -4.47 -9.48
C ILE A 340 -0.08 -3.76 -10.72
N PRO A 341 -1.38 -3.89 -11.08
CA PRO A 341 -1.93 -3.10 -12.18
C PRO A 341 -1.79 -1.60 -11.94
N PHE A 342 -1.98 -1.13 -10.72
CA PHE A 342 -1.75 0.28 -10.38
C PHE A 342 -0.28 0.68 -10.62
N ALA A 343 0.67 -0.10 -10.10
CA ALA A 343 2.11 0.13 -10.24
C ALA A 343 2.56 0.12 -11.71
N VAL A 344 2.10 -0.87 -12.48
CA VAL A 344 2.43 -1.02 -13.90
C VAL A 344 1.78 0.08 -14.73
N GLY A 345 0.50 0.41 -14.48
CA GLY A 345 -0.18 1.52 -15.14
C GLY A 345 0.52 2.86 -14.89
N TYR A 346 0.93 3.11 -13.65
CA TYR A 346 1.69 4.30 -13.26
C TYR A 346 3.06 4.38 -13.95
N LEU A 347 3.80 3.26 -14.00
CA LEU A 347 5.07 3.14 -14.74
C LEU A 347 4.88 3.36 -16.25
N VAL A 348 3.88 2.73 -16.86
CA VAL A 348 3.55 2.84 -18.29
C VAL A 348 3.19 4.28 -18.64
N ALA A 349 2.34 4.92 -17.84
CA ALA A 349 1.95 6.32 -18.06
C ALA A 349 3.17 7.24 -18.02
N ILE A 350 4.00 7.16 -16.96
CA ILE A 350 5.20 8.01 -16.82
C ILE A 350 6.20 7.77 -17.95
N PHE A 351 6.45 6.50 -18.32
CA PHE A 351 7.30 6.17 -19.45
C PHE A 351 6.80 6.84 -20.73
N TYR A 352 5.50 6.75 -21.02
CA TYR A 352 4.94 7.34 -22.23
C TYR A 352 4.81 8.87 -22.17
N PHE A 353 4.65 9.47 -20.99
CA PHE A 353 4.76 10.92 -20.82
C PHE A 353 6.13 11.40 -21.27
N VAL A 354 7.22 10.72 -20.91
CA VAL A 354 8.56 11.02 -21.43
C VAL A 354 8.62 10.82 -22.95
N ARG A 355 8.14 9.67 -23.45
CA ARG A 355 8.23 9.29 -24.88
C ARG A 355 7.44 10.19 -25.82
N MET A 356 6.36 10.80 -25.36
CA MET A 356 5.54 11.72 -26.16
C MET A 356 6.34 12.94 -26.63
N PHE A 357 7.27 13.43 -25.81
CA PHE A 357 8.04 14.64 -26.11
C PHE A 357 9.40 14.38 -26.78
N ASP A 358 9.80 13.12 -26.97
CA ASP A 358 11.10 12.75 -27.56
C ASP A 358 11.30 13.24 -29.00
N ARG A 359 10.22 13.52 -29.74
CA ARG A 359 10.27 14.03 -31.13
C ARG A 359 9.47 15.32 -31.34
N TYR A 360 9.13 16.00 -30.24
CA TYR A 360 8.33 17.22 -30.32
C TYR A 360 8.98 18.26 -31.25
N PRO A 361 8.25 18.88 -32.19
CA PRO A 361 6.79 19.09 -32.18
C PRO A 361 5.93 17.92 -32.69
N VAL A 362 6.51 16.88 -33.33
CA VAL A 362 5.73 15.75 -33.86
C VAL A 362 5.58 14.65 -32.81
N VAL A 363 4.34 14.28 -32.49
CA VAL A 363 4.01 13.26 -31.50
C VAL A 363 3.53 11.97 -32.20
N LYS A 364 4.04 10.81 -31.77
CA LYS A 364 3.61 9.52 -32.32
C LYS A 364 2.31 9.07 -31.67
N LEU A 365 1.35 8.63 -32.48
CA LEU A 365 0.07 8.12 -31.99
C LEU A 365 0.22 6.99 -30.96
N ARG A 366 1.14 6.04 -31.17
CA ARG A 366 1.39 4.95 -30.21
C ARG A 366 1.89 5.43 -28.83
N HIS A 367 2.58 6.57 -28.75
CA HIS A 367 3.02 7.13 -27.48
C HIS A 367 1.85 7.78 -26.74
N MET A 368 0.93 8.42 -27.48
CA MET A 368 -0.34 8.89 -26.93
C MET A 368 -1.20 7.73 -26.43
N ILE A 369 -1.38 6.69 -27.24
CA ILE A 369 -2.13 5.49 -26.86
C ILE A 369 -1.51 4.84 -25.62
N GLY A 370 -0.18 4.68 -25.59
CA GLY A 370 0.52 4.15 -24.43
C GLY A 370 0.29 4.98 -23.15
N ALA A 371 0.30 6.31 -23.25
CA ALA A 371 -0.01 7.19 -22.13
C ALA A 371 -1.48 7.06 -21.68
N MET A 372 -2.42 7.03 -22.63
CA MET A 372 -3.85 6.84 -22.36
C MET A 372 -4.13 5.50 -21.68
N LEU A 373 -3.53 4.40 -22.17
CA LEU A 373 -3.66 3.06 -21.58
C LEU A 373 -3.00 2.95 -20.21
N GLY A 374 -1.85 3.62 -20.00
CA GLY A 374 -1.22 3.70 -18.68
C GLY A 374 -2.11 4.40 -17.65
N ILE A 375 -2.70 5.54 -18.02
CA ILE A 375 -3.69 6.24 -17.19
C ILE A 375 -4.91 5.35 -16.95
N ALA A 376 -5.44 4.71 -17.99
CA ALA A 376 -6.60 3.84 -17.88
C ALA A 376 -6.37 2.66 -16.93
N LEU A 377 -5.19 2.03 -17.01
CA LEU A 377 -4.82 0.92 -16.13
C LEU A 377 -4.65 1.37 -14.68
N ALA A 378 -3.97 2.51 -14.44
CA ALA A 378 -3.76 3.03 -13.09
C ALA A 378 -5.08 3.52 -12.45
N LEU A 379 -5.77 4.44 -13.11
CA LEU A 379 -7.02 5.04 -12.60
C LEU A 379 -8.17 4.03 -12.56
N GLY A 380 -8.23 3.13 -13.55
CA GLY A 380 -9.22 2.05 -13.59
C GLY A 380 -8.99 0.96 -12.55
N THR A 381 -7.87 0.99 -11.82
CA THR A 381 -7.61 0.11 -10.65
C THR A 381 -7.77 0.88 -9.33
N ARG A 382 -7.33 2.14 -9.26
CA ARG A 382 -7.43 2.97 -8.05
C ARG A 382 -7.59 4.44 -8.39
N SER A 383 -8.42 5.16 -7.61
CA SER A 383 -8.63 6.60 -7.76
C SER A 383 -7.35 7.43 -7.55
N GLY A 384 -6.36 6.90 -6.84
CA GLY A 384 -5.00 7.46 -6.77
C GLY A 384 -4.33 7.66 -8.14
N GLY A 385 -4.82 7.01 -9.20
CA GLY A 385 -4.37 7.22 -10.59
C GLY A 385 -4.59 8.64 -11.10
N LEU A 386 -5.46 9.42 -10.44
CA LEU A 386 -5.62 10.85 -10.71
C LEU A 386 -4.33 11.65 -10.52
N LEU A 387 -3.36 11.15 -9.73
CA LEU A 387 -2.02 11.74 -9.60
C LEU A 387 -1.30 11.90 -10.94
N LEU A 388 -1.61 11.07 -11.94
CA LEU A 388 -0.99 11.14 -13.27
C LEU A 388 -1.37 12.42 -14.05
N PHE A 389 -2.47 13.07 -13.70
CA PHE A 389 -2.98 14.27 -14.38
C PHE A 389 -2.07 15.48 -14.14
N PRO A 390 -1.82 15.90 -12.88
CA PRO A 390 -0.86 16.96 -12.62
C PRO A 390 0.57 16.57 -13.02
N TYR A 391 0.89 15.27 -13.09
CA TYR A 391 2.22 14.81 -13.51
C TYR A 391 2.46 15.04 -15.01
N LEU A 392 1.49 14.73 -15.86
CA LEU A 392 1.58 15.02 -17.29
C LEU A 392 1.64 16.54 -17.54
N LEU A 393 0.83 17.31 -16.80
CA LEU A 393 0.87 18.77 -16.86
C LEU A 393 2.25 19.31 -16.45
N MET A 394 2.80 18.84 -15.33
CA MET A 394 4.12 19.23 -14.84
C MET A 394 5.21 18.87 -15.86
N TYR A 395 5.23 17.63 -16.36
CA TYR A 395 6.25 17.21 -17.32
C TYR A 395 6.17 18.02 -18.61
N GLY A 396 4.97 18.23 -19.16
CA GLY A 396 4.77 19.05 -20.35
C GLY A 396 5.15 20.53 -20.15
N GLY A 397 4.83 21.09 -18.97
CA GLY A 397 5.21 22.45 -18.59
C GLY A 397 6.72 22.63 -18.45
N LEU A 398 7.39 21.72 -17.73
CA LEU A 398 8.85 21.73 -17.59
C LEU A 398 9.56 21.50 -18.94
N PHE A 399 9.02 20.62 -19.78
CA PHE A 399 9.50 20.43 -21.14
C PHE A 399 9.39 21.72 -21.97
N TYR A 400 8.25 22.41 -21.89
CA TYR A 400 8.07 23.72 -22.55
C TYR A 400 9.08 24.76 -22.05
N ILE A 401 9.29 24.86 -20.73
CA ILE A 401 10.28 25.78 -20.15
C ILE A 401 11.70 25.45 -20.65
N LEU A 402 12.08 24.18 -20.73
CA LEU A 402 13.38 23.77 -21.27
C LEU A 402 13.52 24.04 -22.77
N ARG A 403 12.42 23.93 -23.53
CA ARG A 403 12.43 24.18 -24.98
C ARG A 403 12.53 25.67 -25.32
N VAL A 404 11.76 26.50 -24.61
CA VAL A 404 11.69 27.96 -24.87
C VAL A 404 12.79 28.72 -24.13
N GLY A 405 13.29 28.17 -23.03
CA GLY A 405 14.26 28.80 -22.15
C GLY A 405 13.60 29.54 -20.99
N PHE A 406 14.25 29.48 -19.82
CA PHE A 406 13.74 30.03 -18.56
C PHE A 406 13.50 31.55 -18.57
N LYS A 407 14.17 32.30 -19.44
CA LYS A 407 13.96 33.76 -19.57
C LYS A 407 12.77 34.13 -20.44
N GLU A 408 12.27 33.21 -21.25
CA GLU A 408 11.29 33.50 -22.30
C GLU A 408 9.96 32.75 -22.10
N PHE A 409 9.89 31.77 -21.19
CA PHE A 409 8.75 30.85 -21.06
C PHE A 409 7.41 31.57 -20.77
N TYR A 410 7.43 32.69 -20.04
CA TYR A 410 6.22 33.44 -19.67
C TYR A 410 5.62 34.22 -20.85
N LYS A 411 6.34 34.37 -21.98
CA LYS A 411 5.87 35.09 -23.17
C LYS A 411 4.96 34.20 -24.02
N PHE A 412 3.84 33.76 -23.44
CA PHE A 412 2.92 32.80 -24.08
C PHE A 412 2.39 33.26 -25.44
N MET A 413 2.23 34.57 -25.67
CA MET A 413 1.80 35.09 -26.97
C MET A 413 2.84 34.90 -28.08
N LYS A 414 4.14 34.93 -27.73
CA LYS A 414 5.25 34.70 -28.68
C LYS A 414 5.33 33.23 -29.09
N TYR A 415 5.09 32.31 -28.15
CA TYR A 415 5.13 30.85 -28.36
C TYR A 415 3.73 30.22 -28.31
N ARG A 416 2.72 30.97 -28.81
CA ARG A 416 1.31 30.61 -28.68
C ARG A 416 1.02 29.22 -29.25
N LYS A 417 1.57 28.93 -30.44
CA LYS A 417 1.34 27.67 -31.14
C LYS A 417 1.94 26.49 -30.38
N GLU A 418 3.10 26.67 -29.77
CA GLU A 418 3.74 25.65 -28.93
C GLU A 418 2.93 25.36 -27.68
N VAL A 419 2.43 26.40 -27.01
CA VAL A 419 1.60 26.28 -25.82
C VAL A 419 0.28 25.59 -26.16
N GLU A 420 -0.41 26.02 -27.22
CA GLU A 420 -1.66 25.42 -27.70
C GLU A 420 -1.47 23.94 -28.03
N ASN A 421 -0.43 23.56 -28.78
CA ASN A 421 -0.16 22.18 -29.14
C ASN A 421 0.11 21.29 -27.92
N ILE A 422 0.94 21.76 -26.96
CA ILE A 422 1.26 21.01 -25.75
C ILE A 422 0.01 20.85 -24.88
N LEU A 423 -0.74 21.92 -24.64
CA LEU A 423 -1.96 21.88 -23.84
C LEU A 423 -3.02 20.99 -24.48
N PHE A 424 -3.25 21.14 -25.77
CA PHE A 424 -4.20 20.30 -26.50
C PHE A 424 -3.82 18.81 -26.40
N LEU A 425 -2.53 18.49 -26.59
CA LEU A 425 -2.03 17.12 -26.44
C LEU A 425 -2.28 16.57 -25.03
N ILE A 426 -1.99 17.35 -24.01
CA ILE A 426 -2.21 16.97 -22.60
C ILE A 426 -3.70 16.73 -22.37
N VAL A 427 -4.55 17.68 -22.73
CA VAL A 427 -6.01 17.57 -22.55
C VAL A 427 -6.56 16.34 -23.27
N LEU A 428 -6.13 16.08 -24.51
CA LEU A 428 -6.58 14.92 -25.27
C LEU A 428 -6.19 13.60 -24.59
N VAL A 429 -4.94 13.47 -24.15
CA VAL A 429 -4.46 12.26 -23.46
C VAL A 429 -5.17 12.05 -22.12
N LEU A 430 -5.34 13.11 -21.33
CA LEU A 430 -6.05 13.04 -20.06
C LEU A 430 -7.53 12.71 -20.25
N PHE A 431 -8.19 13.34 -21.22
CA PHE A 431 -9.60 13.12 -21.52
C PHE A 431 -9.85 11.67 -21.96
N VAL A 432 -9.14 11.19 -22.98
CA VAL A 432 -9.32 9.82 -23.48
C VAL A 432 -8.91 8.79 -22.42
N GLY A 433 -7.77 9.01 -21.74
CA GLY A 433 -7.31 8.13 -20.66
C GLY A 433 -8.32 8.04 -19.50
N TYR A 434 -8.97 9.15 -19.15
CA TYR A 434 -10.03 9.20 -18.14
C TYR A 434 -11.25 8.37 -18.53
N PHE A 435 -11.81 8.58 -19.73
CA PHE A 435 -12.99 7.83 -20.16
C PHE A 435 -12.72 6.34 -20.33
N LEU A 436 -11.52 5.97 -20.80
CA LEU A 436 -11.09 4.57 -20.83
C LEU A 436 -10.98 3.96 -19.42
N SER A 437 -10.56 4.74 -18.42
CA SER A 437 -10.43 4.26 -17.04
C SER A 437 -11.76 3.90 -16.38
N ILE A 438 -12.83 4.63 -16.69
CA ILE A 438 -14.14 4.46 -16.05
C ILE A 438 -15.03 3.44 -16.75
N ILE A 439 -14.68 2.96 -17.96
CA ILE A 439 -15.54 2.09 -18.78
C ILE A 439 -15.94 0.78 -18.10
N THR A 440 -15.10 0.28 -17.17
CA THR A 440 -15.35 -0.94 -16.39
C THR A 440 -15.74 -0.65 -14.94
N TRP A 441 -16.02 0.61 -14.59
CA TRP A 441 -16.28 1.05 -13.22
C TRP A 441 -17.72 1.61 -13.11
N PRO A 442 -18.73 0.77 -12.81
CA PRO A 442 -20.14 1.17 -12.78
C PRO A 442 -20.44 2.38 -11.90
N PHE A 443 -19.82 2.46 -10.72
CA PHE A 443 -20.00 3.59 -9.82
C PHE A 443 -19.51 4.90 -10.43
N ALA A 444 -18.36 4.90 -11.12
CA ALA A 444 -17.91 6.07 -11.86
C ALA A 444 -18.85 6.38 -13.02
N LEU A 445 -19.24 5.39 -13.84
CA LEU A 445 -20.16 5.60 -14.98
C LEU A 445 -21.50 6.22 -14.59
N ALA A 446 -22.02 5.90 -13.41
CA ALA A 446 -23.29 6.46 -12.93
C ALA A 446 -23.24 7.99 -12.78
N ARG A 447 -22.09 8.55 -12.37
CA ARG A 447 -21.82 10.00 -12.34
C ARG A 447 -20.33 10.25 -12.61
N PRO A 448 -19.91 10.30 -13.89
CA PRO A 448 -18.50 10.22 -14.30
C PRO A 448 -17.56 11.07 -13.44
N PHE A 449 -17.83 12.36 -13.34
CA PHE A 449 -16.96 13.29 -12.60
C PHE A 449 -17.16 13.24 -11.09
N ALA A 450 -18.41 13.31 -10.62
CA ALA A 450 -18.72 13.42 -9.19
C ALA A 450 -18.27 12.19 -8.40
N ASN A 451 -18.55 10.98 -8.92
CA ASN A 451 -18.31 9.74 -8.18
C ASN A 451 -16.83 9.37 -8.09
N VAL A 452 -16.01 9.76 -9.08
CA VAL A 452 -14.54 9.58 -9.00
C VAL A 452 -13.94 10.49 -7.92
N VAL A 453 -14.44 11.73 -7.79
CA VAL A 453 -14.02 12.66 -6.73
C VAL A 453 -14.49 12.16 -5.35
N VAL A 454 -15.72 11.64 -5.26
CA VAL A 454 -16.22 11.01 -4.02
C VAL A 454 -15.32 9.83 -3.63
N SER A 455 -14.99 8.94 -4.56
CA SER A 455 -14.04 7.83 -4.31
C SER A 455 -12.71 8.33 -3.75
N LEU A 456 -12.10 9.36 -4.35
CA LEU A 456 -10.85 9.94 -3.85
C LEU A 456 -11.01 10.51 -2.42
N LYS A 457 -12.09 11.23 -2.15
CA LYS A 457 -12.37 11.84 -0.84
C LYS A 457 -12.58 10.77 0.24
N GLU A 458 -13.35 9.74 -0.07
CA GLU A 458 -13.60 8.63 0.86
C GLU A 458 -12.31 7.88 1.19
N PHE A 459 -11.45 7.55 0.20
CA PHE A 459 -10.16 6.89 0.49
C PHE A 459 -9.19 7.77 1.27
N THR A 460 -9.22 9.08 1.04
CA THR A 460 -8.38 10.01 1.82
C THR A 460 -8.79 10.03 3.29
N ASN A 461 -10.08 9.86 3.57
CA ASN A 461 -10.65 9.88 4.92
C ASN A 461 -10.88 8.48 5.53
N TYR A 462 -10.51 7.40 4.81
CA TYR A 462 -10.79 6.03 5.23
C TYR A 462 -9.87 5.61 6.38
N ASN A 463 -10.37 5.75 7.61
CA ASN A 463 -9.59 5.55 8.83
C ASN A 463 -9.99 4.25 9.55
N ILE A 464 -9.79 3.09 8.90
CA ILE A 464 -9.89 1.80 9.59
C ILE A 464 -8.50 1.39 10.09
N GLY A 465 -8.31 1.42 11.40
CA GLY A 465 -7.10 0.89 12.02
C GLY A 465 -7.08 -0.64 11.94
N LEU A 466 -6.04 -1.20 11.31
CA LEU A 466 -5.68 -2.61 11.39
C LEU A 466 -4.49 -2.79 12.32
N ARG A 467 -4.41 -3.93 13.01
CA ARG A 467 -3.24 -4.23 13.85
C ARG A 467 -2.05 -4.56 12.96
N THR A 468 -0.92 -3.91 13.22
CA THR A 468 0.31 -4.03 12.46
C THR A 468 1.51 -4.11 13.39
N ILE A 469 2.54 -4.84 12.96
CA ILE A 469 3.82 -4.92 13.66
C ILE A 469 4.83 -4.02 12.95
N PHE A 470 5.45 -3.13 13.71
CA PHE A 470 6.52 -2.27 13.22
C PHE A 470 7.55 -2.02 14.32
N GLU A 471 8.81 -2.39 14.04
CA GLU A 471 9.93 -2.31 15.00
C GLU A 471 9.63 -3.04 16.32
N GLY A 472 8.96 -4.19 16.21
CA GLY A 472 8.62 -5.04 17.36
C GLY A 472 7.46 -4.51 18.21
N LYS A 473 6.92 -3.35 17.85
CA LYS A 473 5.74 -2.77 18.51
C LYS A 473 4.49 -3.16 17.74
N GLN A 474 3.49 -3.63 18.47
CA GLN A 474 2.15 -3.83 17.92
C GLN A 474 1.37 -2.53 18.05
N MET A 475 0.94 -1.96 16.93
CA MET A 475 0.23 -0.68 16.87
C MET A 475 -0.89 -0.74 15.82
N MET A 476 -1.77 0.26 15.83
CA MET A 476 -2.78 0.40 14.80
C MET A 476 -2.20 1.09 13.56
N SER A 477 -2.63 0.69 12.38
CA SER A 477 -2.15 1.18 11.07
C SER A 477 -2.34 2.69 10.85
N ASN A 478 -3.21 3.33 11.63
CA ASN A 478 -3.43 4.76 11.62
C ASN A 478 -2.56 5.54 12.63
N MET A 479 -1.65 4.84 13.33
CA MET A 479 -0.70 5.40 14.31
C MET A 479 0.76 5.24 13.88
N LEU A 480 1.00 4.93 12.61
CA LEU A 480 2.33 4.62 12.13
C LEU A 480 3.26 5.85 12.18
N PRO A 481 4.54 5.65 12.55
CA PRO A 481 5.49 6.74 12.58
C PRO A 481 5.83 7.26 11.18
N VAL A 482 6.26 8.52 11.09
CA VAL A 482 6.59 9.19 9.81
C VAL A 482 7.63 8.45 8.97
N HIS A 483 8.50 7.68 9.61
CA HIS A 483 9.55 6.91 8.94
C HIS A 483 9.10 5.51 8.50
N TYR A 484 7.85 5.10 8.75
CA TYR A 484 7.31 3.79 8.35
C TYR A 484 7.52 3.52 6.86
N ALA A 485 7.03 4.43 6.01
CA ALA A 485 7.09 4.30 4.56
C ALA A 485 8.52 4.28 4.00
N PRO A 486 9.39 5.26 4.33
CA PRO A 486 10.80 5.23 3.93
C PRO A 486 11.54 3.99 4.43
N LYS A 487 11.33 3.59 5.69
CA LYS A 487 12.02 2.43 6.27
C LYS A 487 11.62 1.16 5.55
N TYR A 488 10.33 0.91 5.33
CA TYR A 488 9.84 -0.26 4.62
C TYR A 488 10.32 -0.34 3.17
N LEU A 489 10.40 0.80 2.46
CA LEU A 489 10.98 0.87 1.12
C LEU A 489 12.47 0.48 1.13
N LEU A 490 13.23 0.93 2.12
CA LEU A 490 14.65 0.59 2.25
C LEU A 490 14.87 -0.87 2.62
N ILE A 491 14.22 -1.38 3.68
CA ILE A 491 14.46 -2.74 4.18
C ILE A 491 13.77 -3.82 3.33
N GLY A 492 12.70 -3.47 2.62
CA GLY A 492 11.95 -4.37 1.75
C GLY A 492 12.49 -4.46 0.32
N SER A 493 13.48 -3.65 -0.04
CA SER A 493 14.10 -3.65 -1.38
C SER A 493 15.47 -4.34 -1.35
N PRO A 494 15.87 -5.04 -2.42
CA PRO A 494 17.18 -5.66 -2.46
C PRO A 494 18.33 -4.68 -2.23
N LEU A 495 19.40 -5.13 -1.56
CA LEU A 495 20.57 -4.29 -1.31
C LEU A 495 21.19 -3.71 -2.58
N VAL A 496 21.21 -4.48 -3.68
CA VAL A 496 21.67 -4.01 -5.00
C VAL A 496 20.88 -2.81 -5.51
N VAL A 497 19.58 -2.72 -5.19
CA VAL A 497 18.71 -1.59 -5.54
C VAL A 497 18.97 -0.42 -4.60
N VAL A 498 19.03 -0.65 -3.28
CA VAL A 498 19.26 0.40 -2.27
C VAL A 498 20.61 1.08 -2.48
N ILE A 499 21.69 0.31 -2.60
CA ILE A 499 23.05 0.81 -2.85
C ILE A 499 23.10 1.56 -4.18
N GLY A 500 22.49 1.00 -5.23
CA GLY A 500 22.44 1.67 -6.53
C GLY A 500 21.67 3.00 -6.49
N PHE A 501 20.55 3.05 -5.79
CA PHE A 501 19.74 4.25 -5.65
C PHE A 501 20.49 5.35 -4.88
N ILE A 502 21.03 5.03 -3.71
CA ILE A 502 21.82 5.99 -2.90
C ILE A 502 23.05 6.44 -3.69
N GLY A 503 23.73 5.50 -4.36
CA GLY A 503 24.87 5.79 -5.24
C GLY A 503 24.50 6.74 -6.38
N TYR A 504 23.32 6.59 -6.98
CA TYR A 504 22.83 7.51 -8.01
C TYR A 504 22.61 8.93 -7.47
N LEU A 505 21.99 9.05 -6.29
CA LEU A 505 21.78 10.36 -5.65
C LEU A 505 23.12 11.08 -5.41
N PHE A 506 24.14 10.36 -4.94
CA PHE A 506 25.48 10.88 -4.79
C PHE A 506 26.08 11.30 -6.15
N PHE A 507 25.98 10.45 -7.17
CA PHE A 507 26.48 10.74 -8.51
C PHE A 507 25.88 12.01 -9.14
N MET A 508 24.59 12.27 -8.91
CA MET A 508 23.93 13.49 -9.42
C MET A 508 24.52 14.77 -8.83
N ILE A 509 25.01 14.74 -7.59
CA ILE A 509 25.63 15.90 -6.92
C ILE A 509 26.95 16.27 -7.62
N PHE A 510 27.80 15.28 -7.92
CA PHE A 510 29.11 15.50 -8.54
C PHE A 510 29.07 15.64 -10.06
N ARG A 511 28.06 15.06 -10.72
CA ARG A 511 27.87 15.16 -12.17
C ARG A 511 26.54 15.81 -12.50
N LYS A 512 26.53 17.14 -12.47
CA LYS A 512 25.36 17.97 -12.81
C LYS A 512 24.71 17.63 -14.16
N ARG A 513 25.48 17.11 -15.13
CA ARG A 513 24.96 16.66 -16.44
C ARG A 513 23.98 15.47 -16.36
N GLU A 514 24.02 14.69 -15.28
CA GLU A 514 23.08 13.58 -15.07
C GLU A 514 21.71 14.09 -14.56
N PHE A 515 21.65 15.33 -14.06
CA PHE A 515 20.40 16.00 -13.71
C PHE A 515 19.71 16.51 -14.98
N SER A 516 18.92 15.62 -15.58
CA SER A 516 18.10 15.85 -16.76
C SER A 516 16.61 15.91 -16.41
N LEU A 517 15.76 16.40 -17.33
CA LEU A 517 14.30 16.37 -17.12
C LEU A 517 13.76 14.96 -16.80
N PRO A 518 14.16 13.89 -17.52
CA PRO A 518 13.76 12.53 -17.16
C PRO A 518 14.23 12.10 -15.78
N SER A 519 15.46 12.41 -15.36
CA SER A 519 15.94 12.02 -14.02
C SER A 519 15.21 12.77 -12.91
N PHE A 520 14.93 14.07 -13.11
CA PHE A 520 14.09 14.83 -12.18
C PHE A 520 12.70 14.22 -12.08
N PHE A 521 12.08 13.88 -13.22
CA PHE A 521 10.74 13.33 -13.24
C PHE A 521 10.65 11.94 -12.59
N ILE A 522 11.64 11.07 -12.81
CA ILE A 522 11.76 9.76 -12.14
C ILE A 522 11.92 9.95 -10.64
N LEU A 523 12.79 10.87 -10.21
CA LEU A 523 12.99 11.16 -8.78
C LEU A 523 11.71 11.74 -8.15
N PHE A 524 11.00 12.63 -8.85
CA PHE A 524 9.75 13.20 -8.39
C PHE A 524 8.66 12.11 -8.26
N ALA A 525 8.53 11.22 -9.24
CA ALA A 525 7.60 10.11 -9.20
C ALA A 525 7.87 9.10 -8.07
N LEU A 526 9.10 9.04 -7.58
CA LEU A 526 9.46 8.28 -6.39
C LEU A 526 9.16 9.05 -5.09
N VAL A 527 9.62 10.30 -5.00
CA VAL A 527 9.64 11.05 -3.73
C VAL A 527 8.29 11.66 -3.39
N PHE A 528 7.60 12.25 -4.37
CA PHE A 528 6.35 12.97 -4.12
C PHE A 528 5.26 12.08 -3.50
N PRO A 529 4.99 10.85 -3.99
CA PRO A 529 3.94 10.04 -3.40
C PRO A 529 4.27 9.62 -1.96
N VAL A 530 5.54 9.31 -1.66
CA VAL A 530 5.99 8.99 -0.30
C VAL A 530 5.83 10.20 0.62
N PHE A 531 6.24 11.39 0.16
CA PHE A 531 6.04 12.64 0.88
C PHE A 531 4.55 12.91 1.14
N TRP A 532 3.69 12.74 0.13
CA TRP A 532 2.26 13.02 0.22
C TRP A 532 1.57 12.10 1.23
N VAL A 533 1.91 10.82 1.23
CA VAL A 533 1.39 9.83 2.19
C VAL A 533 1.75 10.19 3.63
N ILE A 534 3.00 10.63 3.86
CA ILE A 534 3.45 11.10 5.19
C ILE A 534 2.71 12.38 5.58
N TYR A 535 2.60 13.34 4.65
CA TYR A 535 1.94 14.62 4.88
C TYR A 535 0.45 14.46 5.23
N GLN A 536 -0.26 13.60 4.49
CA GLN A 536 -1.68 13.31 4.71
C GLN A 536 -1.93 12.35 5.88
N LYS A 537 -0.88 11.79 6.50
CA LYS A 537 -0.99 10.73 7.51
C LYS A 537 -1.87 9.58 7.03
N SER A 538 -1.70 9.19 5.76
CA SER A 538 -2.53 8.15 5.16
C SER A 538 -2.33 6.83 5.88
N ASN A 539 -3.42 6.10 6.07
CA ASN A 539 -3.43 4.80 6.73
C ASN A 539 -2.71 3.76 5.85
N LEU A 540 -1.61 3.17 6.35
CA LEU A 540 -0.81 2.16 5.65
C LEU A 540 -0.81 0.86 6.43
N TYR A 541 -0.87 -0.28 5.77
CA TYR A 541 -0.73 -1.61 6.38
C TYR A 541 -0.21 -2.62 5.35
N GLY A 542 0.21 -3.81 5.77
CA GLY A 542 0.77 -4.82 4.87
C GLY A 542 2.12 -4.40 4.28
N GLY A 543 2.98 -3.79 5.10
CA GLY A 543 4.32 -3.34 4.70
C GLY A 543 4.34 -2.31 3.56
N ILE A 544 5.03 -2.61 2.45
CA ILE A 544 5.21 -1.70 1.30
C ILE A 544 4.06 -1.76 0.27
N ARG A 545 3.05 -2.61 0.47
CA ARG A 545 2.03 -2.94 -0.55
C ARG A 545 1.42 -1.69 -1.21
N HIS A 546 0.99 -0.72 -0.41
CA HIS A 546 0.41 0.55 -0.90
C HIS A 546 1.41 1.47 -1.62
N LEU A 547 2.71 1.24 -1.45
CA LEU A 547 3.81 2.03 -2.04
C LEU A 547 4.57 1.23 -3.11
N LEU A 548 4.11 0.04 -3.48
CA LEU A 548 4.78 -0.82 -4.45
C LEU A 548 5.01 -0.10 -5.80
N PHE A 549 4.11 0.82 -6.16
CA PHE A 549 4.20 1.61 -7.39
C PHE A 549 5.38 2.58 -7.48
N VAL A 550 6.02 2.96 -6.36
CA VAL A 550 7.22 3.80 -6.40
C VAL A 550 8.53 3.00 -6.58
N MET A 551 8.50 1.69 -6.28
CA MET A 551 9.67 0.82 -6.37
C MET A 551 10.32 0.76 -7.77
N PRO A 552 9.57 0.70 -8.89
CA PRO A 552 10.15 0.73 -10.23
C PRO A 552 11.06 1.95 -10.50
N PHE A 553 10.74 3.12 -9.94
CA PHE A 553 11.57 4.31 -10.13
C PHE A 553 12.85 4.23 -9.31
N MET A 554 12.82 3.62 -8.14
CA MET A 554 14.03 3.34 -7.35
C MET A 554 14.96 2.40 -8.10
N VAL A 555 14.38 1.36 -8.74
CA VAL A 555 15.10 0.42 -9.60
C VAL A 555 15.72 1.12 -10.81
N LEU A 556 15.00 2.03 -11.47
CA LEU A 556 15.54 2.79 -12.62
C LEU A 556 16.76 3.63 -12.25
N LEU A 557 16.70 4.33 -11.11
CA LEU A 557 17.82 5.13 -10.61
C LEU A 557 19.01 4.23 -10.24
N ALA A 558 18.74 3.09 -9.58
CA ALA A 558 19.77 2.10 -9.27
C ALA A 558 20.44 1.52 -10.52
N ALA A 559 19.65 1.13 -11.52
CA ALA A 559 20.15 0.62 -12.79
C ALA A 559 21.05 1.63 -13.52
N ARG A 560 20.67 2.91 -13.46
CA ARG A 560 21.47 4.01 -14.02
C ARG A 560 22.82 4.13 -13.32
N PHE A 561 22.85 4.04 -11.98
CA PHE A 561 24.12 4.04 -11.24
C PHE A 561 25.05 2.90 -11.63
N TRP A 562 24.55 1.65 -11.63
CA TRP A 562 25.38 0.49 -12.00
C TRP A 562 25.92 0.60 -13.43
N THR A 563 25.11 1.12 -14.35
CA THR A 563 25.53 1.41 -15.73
C THR A 563 26.60 2.51 -15.79
N LEU A 564 26.46 3.57 -14.98
CA LEU A 564 27.44 4.66 -14.90
C LEU A 564 28.78 4.18 -14.34
N MET A 565 28.76 3.36 -13.29
CA MET A 565 29.96 2.73 -12.73
C MET A 565 30.71 1.92 -13.78
N LEU A 566 30.01 1.13 -14.60
CA LEU A 566 30.64 0.32 -15.64
C LEU A 566 31.10 1.12 -16.86
N SER A 567 30.46 2.24 -17.16
CA SER A 567 30.82 3.06 -18.32
C SER A 567 31.99 4.00 -18.04
N VAL A 568 32.04 4.57 -16.84
CA VAL A 568 32.92 5.71 -16.51
C VAL A 568 34.17 5.29 -15.73
N SER A 569 34.09 4.22 -14.95
CA SER A 569 35.18 3.88 -14.03
C SER A 569 36.42 3.33 -14.74
N PRO A 570 37.62 3.42 -14.13
CA PRO A 570 38.82 2.74 -14.61
C PRO A 570 38.64 1.22 -14.74
N LYS A 571 39.44 0.55 -15.59
CA LYS A 571 39.29 -0.89 -15.90
C LYS A 571 39.22 -1.80 -14.66
N TYR A 572 40.08 -1.60 -13.67
CA TYR A 572 40.09 -2.40 -12.44
C TYR A 572 38.77 -2.24 -11.64
N LEU A 573 38.26 -1.01 -11.54
CA LEU A 573 37.04 -0.70 -10.80
C LEU A 573 35.79 -1.22 -11.51
N LYS A 574 35.82 -1.38 -12.85
CA LYS A 574 34.74 -2.07 -13.59
C LYS A 574 34.62 -3.53 -13.17
N GLY A 575 35.74 -4.25 -13.06
CA GLY A 575 35.77 -5.63 -12.59
C GLY A 575 35.18 -5.76 -11.18
N ILE A 576 35.62 -4.91 -10.25
CA ILE A 576 35.08 -4.83 -8.88
C ILE A 576 33.57 -4.55 -8.92
N THR A 577 33.13 -3.58 -9.73
CA THR A 577 31.71 -3.23 -9.86
C THR A 577 30.87 -4.43 -10.31
N VAL A 578 31.34 -5.20 -11.29
CA VAL A 578 30.63 -6.41 -11.76
C VAL A 578 30.54 -7.45 -10.64
N VAL A 579 31.64 -7.74 -9.95
CA VAL A 579 31.66 -8.71 -8.84
C VAL A 579 30.71 -8.29 -7.73
N VAL A 580 30.73 -7.02 -7.32
CA VAL A 580 29.84 -6.47 -6.31
C VAL A 580 28.38 -6.52 -6.77
N PHE A 581 28.08 -6.10 -7.99
CA PHE A 581 26.72 -6.15 -8.55
C PHE A 581 26.16 -7.57 -8.58
N VAL A 582 26.94 -8.54 -9.10
CA VAL A 582 26.53 -9.95 -9.18
C VAL A 582 26.37 -10.55 -7.79
N GLY A 583 27.32 -10.28 -6.87
CA GLY A 583 27.23 -10.74 -5.49
C GLY A 583 25.99 -10.21 -4.77
N LEU A 584 25.67 -8.93 -4.92
CA LEU A 584 24.47 -8.34 -4.33
C LEU A 584 23.16 -8.78 -5.01
N LEU A 585 23.18 -9.08 -6.31
CA LEU A 585 22.02 -9.60 -7.04
C LEU A 585 21.74 -11.08 -6.71
N PHE A 586 22.79 -11.84 -6.36
CA PHE A 586 22.65 -13.23 -5.95
C PHE A 586 21.81 -13.39 -4.67
N LEU A 587 21.88 -12.43 -3.75
CA LEU A 587 21.16 -12.48 -2.47
C LEU A 587 19.63 -12.59 -2.64
N PRO A 588 18.94 -11.65 -3.32
CA PRO A 588 17.51 -11.80 -3.57
C PRO A 588 17.20 -12.98 -4.50
N ALA A 589 18.06 -13.31 -5.46
CA ALA A 589 17.84 -14.46 -6.35
C ALA A 589 17.85 -15.80 -5.58
N ARG A 590 18.78 -15.97 -4.63
CA ARG A 590 18.82 -17.11 -3.72
C ARG A 590 17.57 -17.16 -2.86
N HIS A 591 17.15 -16.03 -2.29
CA HIS A 591 15.93 -15.97 -1.49
C HIS A 591 14.71 -16.41 -2.31
N MET A 592 14.57 -15.94 -3.54
CA MET A 592 13.49 -16.35 -4.44
C MET A 592 13.51 -17.85 -4.73
N ALA A 593 14.68 -18.41 -5.05
CA ALA A 593 14.81 -19.82 -5.38
C ALA A 593 14.50 -20.75 -4.18
N VAL A 594 14.94 -20.39 -2.98
CA VAL A 594 14.76 -21.21 -1.77
C VAL A 594 13.32 -21.11 -1.25
N ASN A 595 12.74 -19.92 -1.27
CA ASN A 595 11.47 -19.65 -0.59
C ASN A 595 10.25 -19.68 -1.52
N HIS A 596 10.42 -19.90 -2.84
CA HIS A 596 9.34 -20.00 -3.82
C HIS A 596 8.19 -20.91 -3.33
N PRO A 597 6.91 -20.47 -3.35
CA PRO A 597 6.37 -19.23 -3.90
C PRO A 597 6.17 -18.12 -2.84
N ASN A 598 6.81 -18.21 -1.66
CA ASN A 598 6.74 -17.21 -0.59
C ASN A 598 7.86 -16.17 -0.67
N ASP A 599 8.48 -16.03 -1.83
CA ASP A 599 9.55 -15.09 -2.16
C ASP A 599 9.19 -13.62 -1.87
N TYR A 600 7.92 -13.26 -1.84
CA TYR A 600 7.51 -11.91 -1.46
C TYR A 600 7.77 -11.58 0.02
N VAL A 601 7.96 -12.60 0.88
CA VAL A 601 8.34 -12.47 2.29
C VAL A 601 9.85 -12.18 2.37
N TYR A 602 10.24 -11.02 1.84
CA TYR A 602 11.62 -10.61 1.74
C TYR A 602 11.93 -9.38 2.62
N PHE A 603 13.07 -9.46 3.29
CA PHE A 603 13.75 -8.37 3.96
C PHE A 603 15.24 -8.47 3.62
N ASN A 604 15.88 -7.33 3.38
CA ASN A 604 17.27 -7.30 3.00
C ASN A 604 18.22 -7.47 4.20
N GLU A 605 19.50 -7.56 3.88
CA GLU A 605 20.53 -7.96 4.82
C GLU A 605 20.86 -6.85 5.85
N LEU A 606 20.42 -5.60 5.63
CA LEU A 606 20.59 -4.51 6.61
C LEU A 606 19.83 -4.76 7.92
N VAL A 607 18.74 -5.52 7.86
CA VAL A 607 17.95 -5.93 9.02
C VAL A 607 18.19 -7.39 9.40
N GLY A 608 19.22 -8.05 8.84
CA GLY A 608 19.49 -9.47 9.10
C GLY A 608 18.58 -10.43 8.32
N GLY A 609 17.99 -9.99 7.21
CA GLY A 609 17.08 -10.81 6.41
C GLY A 609 15.75 -11.07 7.10
N VAL A 610 15.06 -12.15 6.73
CA VAL A 610 13.78 -12.53 7.34
C VAL A 610 13.94 -12.81 8.83
N ARG A 611 15.08 -13.37 9.26
CA ARG A 611 15.35 -13.69 10.67
C ARG A 611 15.35 -12.46 11.58
N GLY A 612 16.03 -11.39 11.18
CA GLY A 612 16.01 -10.16 11.97
C GLY A 612 14.73 -9.33 11.80
N ALA A 613 13.90 -9.64 10.82
CA ALA A 613 12.58 -9.03 10.66
C ALA A 613 11.44 -9.77 11.38
N TYR A 614 11.63 -11.04 11.74
CA TYR A 614 10.57 -11.90 12.28
C TYR A 614 10.08 -11.42 13.64
N GLY A 615 8.81 -11.05 13.71
CA GLY A 615 8.22 -10.43 14.89
C GLY A 615 8.56 -8.94 15.06
N ASP A 616 9.44 -8.36 14.24
CA ASP A 616 9.66 -6.90 14.19
C ASP A 616 8.87 -6.21 13.07
N TYR A 617 8.53 -6.96 12.04
CA TYR A 617 7.77 -6.49 10.87
C TYR A 617 6.76 -7.56 10.44
N GLU A 618 5.74 -7.13 9.69
CA GLU A 618 4.77 -8.05 9.09
C GLU A 618 5.45 -8.90 8.01
N THR A 619 5.20 -10.21 8.04
CA THR A 619 5.77 -11.19 7.09
C THR A 619 4.74 -11.63 6.05
N ASP A 620 4.09 -12.79 6.18
CA ASP A 620 3.11 -13.30 5.20
C ASP A 620 1.73 -12.61 5.32
N TYR A 621 1.71 -11.27 5.28
CA TYR A 621 0.48 -10.47 5.43
C TYR A 621 -0.58 -10.68 4.34
N TYR A 622 -0.32 -11.53 3.35
CA TYR A 622 -1.21 -11.77 2.20
C TYR A 622 -1.72 -13.20 2.15
N TYR A 623 -1.40 -14.05 3.14
CA TYR A 623 -1.88 -15.43 3.29
C TYR A 623 -1.38 -16.39 2.20
N ASN A 624 -0.24 -16.10 1.58
CA ASN A 624 0.25 -16.85 0.43
C ASN A 624 0.65 -18.28 0.82
N SER A 625 1.22 -18.46 2.01
CA SER A 625 1.70 -19.76 2.50
C SER A 625 0.59 -20.75 2.82
N LEU A 626 -0.67 -20.30 3.00
CA LEU A 626 -1.81 -21.18 3.27
C LEU A 626 -1.95 -22.30 2.23
N LYS A 627 -1.70 -22.00 0.95
CA LYS A 627 -1.82 -22.99 -0.12
C LYS A 627 -0.89 -24.18 0.11
N LYS A 628 0.40 -23.92 0.38
CA LYS A 628 1.36 -24.98 0.69
C LYS A 628 0.98 -25.77 1.95
N GLY A 629 0.39 -25.11 2.95
CA GLY A 629 -0.13 -25.78 4.15
C GLY A 629 -1.27 -26.74 3.81
N VAL A 630 -2.20 -26.32 2.95
CA VAL A 630 -3.30 -27.16 2.48
C VAL A 630 -2.81 -28.30 1.58
N ASP A 631 -1.89 -28.04 0.65
CA ASP A 631 -1.31 -29.06 -0.23
C ASP A 631 -0.60 -30.15 0.61
N TRP A 632 0.13 -29.74 1.66
CA TRP A 632 0.72 -30.67 2.60
C TRP A 632 -0.34 -31.46 3.37
N PHE A 633 -1.38 -30.80 3.88
CA PHE A 633 -2.47 -31.46 4.61
C PHE A 633 -3.14 -32.53 3.74
N LYS A 634 -3.51 -32.19 2.50
CA LYS A 634 -4.17 -33.12 1.57
C LYS A 634 -3.30 -34.33 1.21
N LYS A 635 -1.98 -34.17 1.23
CA LYS A 635 -1.03 -35.22 0.89
C LYS A 635 -0.72 -36.15 2.08
N ASN A 636 -0.74 -35.64 3.31
CA ASN A 636 -0.19 -36.35 4.48
C ASN A 636 -1.23 -36.75 5.53
N VAL A 637 -2.44 -36.20 5.48
CA VAL A 637 -3.52 -36.52 6.45
C VAL A 637 -4.58 -37.37 5.76
N ASP A 638 -4.98 -38.48 6.38
CA ASP A 638 -6.15 -39.25 5.93
C ASP A 638 -7.43 -38.53 6.35
N TYR A 639 -7.95 -37.70 5.45
CA TYR A 639 -9.09 -36.85 5.72
C TYR A 639 -10.37 -37.32 5.04
N LYS A 640 -10.35 -38.36 4.18
CA LYS A 640 -11.51 -38.72 3.33
C LYS A 640 -12.54 -39.61 4.04
N GLY A 641 -12.13 -40.36 5.06
CA GLY A 641 -12.95 -41.38 5.71
C GLY A 641 -13.98 -40.89 6.72
N ARG A 642 -13.97 -39.62 7.12
CA ARG A 642 -14.89 -39.07 8.13
C ARG A 642 -15.16 -37.58 7.96
N PRO A 643 -16.26 -37.03 8.51
CA PRO A 643 -16.45 -35.60 8.62
C PRO A 643 -15.33 -34.98 9.47
N LEU A 644 -14.74 -33.88 8.99
CA LEU A 644 -13.67 -33.17 9.68
C LEU A 644 -13.91 -31.67 9.70
N ARG A 645 -13.51 -31.02 10.80
CA ARG A 645 -13.57 -29.59 11.01
C ARG A 645 -12.16 -29.00 11.02
N ILE A 646 -11.88 -28.10 10.08
CA ILE A 646 -10.60 -27.40 9.98
C ILE A 646 -10.79 -25.94 10.40
N VAL A 647 -10.10 -25.51 11.45
CA VAL A 647 -10.11 -24.12 11.91
C VAL A 647 -8.99 -23.31 11.27
N THR A 648 -9.27 -22.05 10.92
CA THR A 648 -8.30 -21.15 10.29
C THR A 648 -8.61 -19.67 10.53
N ASN A 649 -7.60 -18.80 10.41
CA ASN A 649 -7.76 -17.35 10.35
C ASN A 649 -8.22 -16.84 8.97
N HIS A 650 -8.35 -17.70 7.95
CA HIS A 650 -8.83 -17.29 6.63
C HIS A 650 -9.70 -18.34 5.93
N SER A 651 -10.97 -18.44 6.36
CA SER A 651 -11.89 -19.49 5.91
C SER A 651 -12.18 -19.50 4.41
N ALA A 652 -12.27 -18.33 3.77
CA ALA A 652 -12.61 -18.23 2.35
C ALA A 652 -11.60 -18.94 1.43
N ASN A 653 -10.31 -18.88 1.77
CA ASN A 653 -9.25 -19.52 0.98
C ASN A 653 -9.34 -21.04 1.10
N LEU A 654 -9.43 -21.54 2.33
CA LEU A 654 -9.56 -22.98 2.59
C LEU A 654 -10.85 -23.54 1.99
N GLN A 655 -11.97 -22.81 2.07
CA GLN A 655 -13.23 -23.22 1.41
C GLN A 655 -13.03 -23.42 -0.10
N HIS A 656 -12.27 -22.55 -0.78
CA HIS A 656 -11.95 -22.75 -2.18
C HIS A 656 -11.04 -23.96 -2.42
N TYR A 657 -10.01 -24.14 -1.58
CA TYR A 657 -9.09 -25.27 -1.72
C TYR A 657 -9.75 -26.62 -1.46
N PHE A 658 -10.71 -26.68 -0.54
CA PHE A 658 -11.50 -27.87 -0.20
C PHE A 658 -12.88 -27.92 -0.90
N ARG A 659 -13.11 -27.10 -1.94
CA ARG A 659 -14.42 -27.00 -2.62
C ARG A 659 -14.96 -28.32 -3.20
N LYS A 660 -14.08 -29.30 -3.42
CA LYS A 660 -14.41 -30.65 -3.94
C LYS A 660 -14.53 -31.70 -2.82
N ASP A 661 -14.22 -31.34 -1.57
CA ASP A 661 -14.15 -32.25 -0.43
C ASP A 661 -15.37 -32.00 0.50
N THR A 662 -16.48 -32.69 0.26
CA THR A 662 -17.78 -32.43 0.92
C THR A 662 -17.84 -32.82 2.41
N ASN A 663 -16.88 -33.61 2.87
CA ASN A 663 -16.78 -34.04 4.26
C ASN A 663 -15.99 -33.05 5.16
N ILE A 664 -15.39 -32.01 4.57
CA ILE A 664 -14.63 -30.99 5.30
C ILE A 664 -15.50 -29.76 5.58
N THR A 665 -15.55 -29.36 6.84
CA THR A 665 -16.16 -28.10 7.28
C THR A 665 -15.07 -27.13 7.70
N ILE A 666 -15.02 -25.95 7.07
CA ILE A 666 -14.04 -24.90 7.40
C ILE A 666 -14.65 -23.93 8.43
N VAL A 667 -13.98 -23.78 9.56
CA VAL A 667 -14.38 -22.89 10.66
C VAL A 667 -13.45 -21.69 10.72
N TYR A 668 -14.02 -20.48 10.62
CA TYR A 668 -13.25 -19.27 10.86
C TYR A 668 -13.03 -19.06 12.36
N SER A 669 -11.79 -18.78 12.76
CA SER A 669 -11.47 -18.25 14.07
C SER A 669 -10.25 -17.35 14.02
N ARG A 670 -10.20 -16.32 14.88
CA ARG A 670 -8.92 -15.64 15.14
C ARG A 670 -7.99 -16.63 15.84
N TYR A 671 -6.68 -16.45 15.71
CA TYR A 671 -5.71 -17.35 16.33
C TYR A 671 -5.89 -17.48 17.86
N TYR A 672 -6.25 -16.38 18.51
CA TYR A 672 -6.49 -16.28 19.96
C TYR A 672 -7.94 -16.59 20.39
N ASP A 673 -8.79 -17.01 19.44
CA ASP A 673 -10.17 -17.43 19.73
C ASP A 673 -10.37 -18.91 19.35
N LYS A 674 -9.32 -19.61 18.86
CA LYS A 674 -9.43 -20.95 18.27
C LYS A 674 -9.92 -22.01 19.25
N PHE A 675 -9.60 -21.87 20.54
CA PHE A 675 -9.99 -22.85 21.57
C PHE A 675 -11.50 -22.79 21.89
N SER A 676 -12.16 -21.66 21.59
CA SER A 676 -13.63 -21.50 21.69
C SER A 676 -14.42 -22.20 20.59
N LYS A 677 -13.74 -22.82 19.62
CA LYS A 677 -14.36 -23.53 18.50
C LYS A 677 -14.12 -25.02 18.63
N GLU A 678 -15.05 -25.81 18.13
CA GLU A 678 -14.89 -27.25 18.00
C GLU A 678 -14.27 -27.54 16.62
N TRP A 679 -13.11 -28.21 16.59
CA TRP A 679 -12.33 -28.49 15.39
C TRP A 679 -11.39 -29.67 15.60
N ASP A 680 -11.00 -30.35 14.52
CA ASP A 680 -10.13 -31.51 14.51
C ASP A 680 -8.70 -31.14 14.08
N TYR A 681 -8.59 -30.28 13.07
CA TYR A 681 -7.31 -29.76 12.57
C TYR A 681 -7.31 -28.24 12.50
N MET A 682 -6.12 -27.66 12.55
CA MET A 682 -5.91 -26.23 12.37
C MET A 682 -4.95 -25.97 11.20
N ILE A 683 -5.23 -24.94 10.42
CA ILE A 683 -4.33 -24.40 9.40
C ILE A 683 -4.33 -22.88 9.55
N PHE A 684 -3.29 -22.33 10.17
CA PHE A 684 -3.19 -20.91 10.48
C PHE A 684 -1.99 -20.26 9.83
N ASP A 685 -2.22 -19.11 9.20
CA ASP A 685 -1.17 -18.19 8.79
C ASP A 685 -0.69 -17.33 9.99
N ASN A 686 0.51 -16.78 9.90
CA ASN A 686 1.12 -15.93 10.93
C ASN A 686 0.61 -14.48 10.95
N VAL A 687 -0.34 -14.11 10.08
CA VAL A 687 -1.02 -12.79 10.17
C VAL A 687 -1.69 -12.62 11.54
N TYR A 688 -1.46 -11.45 12.14
CA TYR A 688 -1.96 -11.02 13.46
C TYR A 688 -1.42 -11.78 14.68
N ILE A 689 -0.44 -12.68 14.51
CA ILE A 689 0.30 -13.25 15.62
C ILE A 689 1.14 -12.15 16.29
N ASN A 690 1.26 -12.17 17.61
CA ASN A 690 1.90 -11.10 18.37
C ASN A 690 3.43 -11.19 18.23
N SER A 691 4.08 -10.02 18.21
CA SER A 691 5.54 -9.88 18.12
C SER A 691 6.28 -10.76 19.14
N PHE A 692 5.80 -10.79 20.40
CA PHE A 692 6.40 -11.59 21.47
C PHE A 692 6.35 -13.08 21.16
N GLN A 693 5.22 -13.60 20.69
CA GLN A 693 5.07 -15.02 20.37
C GLN A 693 5.96 -15.43 19.19
N LEU A 694 6.04 -14.60 18.15
CA LEU A 694 6.92 -14.83 17.01
C LEU A 694 8.40 -14.87 17.43
N LYS A 695 8.84 -13.89 18.24
CA LYS A 695 10.25 -13.79 18.69
C LYS A 695 10.66 -14.92 19.65
N ASN A 696 9.73 -15.45 20.44
CA ASN A 696 10.01 -16.48 21.44
C ASN A 696 9.68 -17.91 20.95
N GLY A 697 9.35 -18.09 19.67
CA GLY A 697 9.07 -19.42 19.11
C GLY A 697 7.82 -20.08 19.69
N LEU A 698 6.81 -19.27 20.06
CA LEU A 698 5.50 -19.73 20.52
C LEU A 698 4.49 -19.93 19.37
N PHE A 699 4.91 -19.61 18.15
CA PHE A 699 4.20 -19.94 16.90
C PHE A 699 5.18 -20.72 16.00
N PRO A 700 4.90 -21.98 15.62
CA PRO A 700 3.75 -22.80 16.06
C PRO A 700 3.78 -23.12 17.55
N VAL A 701 2.60 -23.35 18.11
CA VAL A 701 2.47 -24.10 19.36
C VAL A 701 2.95 -25.53 19.12
N LYS A 702 3.78 -26.07 20.03
CA LYS A 702 4.38 -27.42 19.88
C LYS A 702 3.36 -28.55 20.01
N GLU A 703 2.35 -28.37 20.85
CA GLU A 703 1.28 -29.35 21.03
C GLU A 703 0.48 -29.50 19.74
N GLY A 704 0.28 -30.75 19.30
CA GLY A 704 -0.50 -31.02 18.09
C GLY A 704 0.16 -30.52 16.80
N PHE A 705 1.38 -29.98 16.84
CA PHE A 705 2.09 -29.53 15.65
C PHE A 705 2.35 -30.69 14.69
N LEU A 706 2.02 -30.49 13.41
CA LEU A 706 2.28 -31.47 12.36
C LEU A 706 3.27 -30.96 11.32
N TYR A 707 3.10 -29.72 10.87
CA TYR A 707 3.88 -29.15 9.79
C TYR A 707 3.84 -27.63 9.78
N SER A 708 4.89 -26.99 9.26
CA SER A 708 4.90 -25.57 8.95
C SER A 708 5.42 -25.30 7.55
N VAL A 709 4.87 -24.25 6.93
CA VAL A 709 5.43 -23.65 5.73
C VAL A 709 6.38 -22.56 6.17
N ASP A 710 7.67 -22.78 5.93
CA ASP A 710 8.72 -21.89 6.42
C ASP A 710 9.29 -20.97 5.33
N VAL A 711 9.79 -19.80 5.75
CA VAL A 711 10.66 -18.93 4.96
C VAL A 711 11.94 -18.70 5.77
N ASP A 712 13.09 -19.08 5.21
CA ASP A 712 14.40 -19.06 5.88
C ASP A 712 14.43 -19.79 7.27
N GLY A 713 13.58 -20.80 7.42
CA GLY A 713 13.41 -21.62 8.63
C GLY A 713 12.48 -21.03 9.69
N LEU A 714 11.68 -20.02 9.33
CA LEU A 714 10.70 -19.39 10.21
C LEU A 714 9.27 -19.66 9.72
N PRO A 715 8.33 -19.99 10.61
CA PRO A 715 7.00 -20.44 10.23
C PRO A 715 6.10 -19.28 9.76
N MET A 716 5.55 -19.43 8.56
CA MET A 716 4.56 -18.54 7.95
C MET A 716 3.14 -19.10 8.06
N CYS A 717 2.98 -20.40 7.84
CA CYS A 717 1.73 -21.12 8.04
C CYS A 717 1.99 -22.40 8.83
N VAL A 718 1.04 -22.79 9.68
CA VAL A 718 1.13 -23.93 10.58
C VAL A 718 -0.06 -24.85 10.38
N VAL A 719 0.19 -26.14 10.25
CA VAL A 719 -0.79 -27.22 10.28
C VAL A 719 -0.64 -27.98 11.58
N GLY A 720 -1.75 -28.17 12.29
CA GLY A 720 -1.79 -28.92 13.54
C GLY A 720 -3.07 -29.73 13.72
N GLU A 721 -3.04 -30.67 14.64
CA GLU A 721 -4.15 -31.53 15.06
C GLU A 721 -4.54 -31.22 16.50
N ARG A 722 -5.84 -31.28 16.79
CA ARG A 722 -6.33 -31.15 18.16
C ARG A 722 -6.09 -32.43 18.94
N ARG A 723 -5.36 -32.35 20.05
CA ARG A 723 -5.06 -33.50 20.93
C ARG A 723 -6.09 -33.70 22.05
N SER A 724 -6.69 -32.62 22.54
CA SER A 724 -7.67 -32.64 23.62
C SER A 724 -8.80 -31.62 23.40
N LEU A 725 -9.97 -31.89 23.97
CA LEU A 725 -11.14 -31.00 24.01
C LEU A 725 -11.36 -30.39 25.41
N GLU A 726 -10.48 -30.67 26.37
CA GLU A 726 -10.65 -30.20 27.76
C GLU A 726 -10.77 -28.67 27.87
N ASP A 727 -10.01 -27.94 27.05
CA ASP A 727 -10.06 -26.48 26.93
C ASP A 727 -11.44 -25.97 26.45
N TYR A 728 -11.97 -26.58 25.38
CA TYR A 728 -13.28 -26.24 24.81
C TYR A 728 -14.41 -26.59 25.77
N GLU A 729 -14.34 -27.76 26.41
CA GLU A 729 -15.32 -28.18 27.41
C GLU A 729 -15.34 -27.22 28.61
N ALA A 730 -14.18 -26.74 29.05
CA ALA A 730 -14.12 -25.73 30.10
C ALA A 730 -14.69 -24.37 29.67
N ILE A 731 -14.45 -23.94 28.41
CA ILE A 731 -15.09 -22.74 27.85
C ILE A 731 -16.62 -22.92 27.78
N LYS A 732 -17.11 -24.12 27.45
CA LYS A 732 -18.55 -24.41 27.47
C LYS A 732 -19.16 -24.27 28.86
N LEU A 733 -18.48 -24.79 29.89
CA LEU A 733 -18.90 -24.62 31.28
C LEU A 733 -18.86 -23.14 31.72
N GLU A 734 -17.87 -22.36 31.25
CA GLU A 734 -17.81 -20.90 31.43
C GLU A 734 -19.04 -20.21 30.81
N GLU A 735 -19.40 -20.55 29.57
CA GLU A 735 -20.59 -20.04 28.87
C GLU A 735 -21.90 -20.40 29.59
N GLU A 736 -21.97 -21.59 30.19
CA GLU A 736 -23.09 -22.05 31.03
C GLU A 736 -23.10 -21.43 32.44
N LYS A 737 -22.13 -20.57 32.78
CA LYS A 737 -21.93 -19.95 34.10
C LYS A 737 -21.67 -20.95 35.24
N LYS A 738 -21.25 -22.17 34.92
CA LYS A 738 -20.82 -23.18 35.91
C LYS A 738 -19.35 -22.95 36.30
N TYR A 739 -19.07 -21.78 36.87
CA TYR A 739 -17.70 -21.33 37.13
C TYR A 739 -16.85 -22.30 37.96
N PRO A 740 -17.34 -22.93 39.05
CA PRO A 740 -16.51 -23.84 39.84
C PRO A 740 -16.02 -25.07 39.05
N GLU A 741 -16.88 -25.65 38.22
CA GLU A 741 -16.54 -26.80 37.36
C GLU A 741 -15.57 -26.38 36.25
N ALA A 742 -15.82 -25.24 35.60
CA ALA A 742 -14.95 -24.68 34.57
C ALA A 742 -13.54 -24.38 35.11
N ILE A 743 -13.45 -23.79 36.31
CA ILE A 743 -12.19 -23.47 36.99
C ILE A 743 -11.40 -24.75 37.26
N ALA A 744 -12.01 -25.76 37.90
CA ALA A 744 -11.31 -27.00 38.22
C ALA A 744 -10.75 -27.69 36.97
N LYS A 745 -11.54 -27.67 35.88
CA LYS A 745 -11.14 -28.25 34.59
C LYS A 745 -9.98 -27.49 33.96
N LEU A 746 -10.04 -26.15 33.95
CA LEU A 746 -8.96 -25.32 33.42
C LEU A 746 -7.68 -25.39 34.26
N GLU A 747 -7.78 -25.44 35.58
CA GLU A 747 -6.61 -25.62 36.44
C GLU A 747 -5.92 -26.95 36.19
N ASN A 748 -6.68 -28.01 35.88
CA ASN A 748 -6.09 -29.29 35.50
C ASN A 748 -5.41 -29.20 34.12
N TYR A 749 -6.12 -28.69 33.11
CA TYR A 749 -5.58 -28.49 31.76
C TYR A 749 -4.28 -27.65 31.77
N LEU A 750 -4.26 -26.55 32.52
CA LEU A 750 -3.11 -25.63 32.58
C LEU A 750 -1.87 -26.20 33.26
N LYS A 751 -1.94 -27.36 33.94
CA LYS A 751 -0.75 -28.07 34.44
C LYS A 751 0.10 -28.61 33.29
N ASP A 752 -0.56 -29.16 32.28
CA ASP A 752 0.10 -29.74 31.10
C ASP A 752 0.35 -28.67 30.02
N TYR A 753 -0.50 -27.63 29.98
CA TYR A 753 -0.45 -26.58 28.97
C TYR A 753 -0.25 -25.16 29.57
N PRO A 754 0.81 -24.93 30.36
CA PRO A 754 0.99 -23.66 31.07
C PRO A 754 1.25 -22.49 30.13
N TRP A 755 1.61 -22.73 28.87
CA TRP A 755 1.88 -21.72 27.85
C TRP A 755 0.62 -21.13 27.21
N ASN A 756 -0.56 -21.71 27.45
CA ASN A 756 -1.81 -21.27 26.84
C ASN A 756 -2.33 -19.98 27.50
N GLU A 757 -1.99 -18.83 26.91
CA GLU A 757 -2.30 -17.51 27.43
C GLU A 757 -3.80 -17.22 27.52
N GLU A 758 -4.59 -17.75 26.57
CA GLU A 758 -6.03 -17.56 26.51
C GLU A 758 -6.70 -18.26 27.70
N MET A 759 -6.29 -19.49 28.00
CA MET A 759 -6.85 -20.27 29.12
C MET A 759 -6.53 -19.63 30.47
N TRP A 760 -5.30 -19.12 30.68
CA TRP A 760 -4.99 -18.33 31.88
C TRP A 760 -5.82 -17.04 31.98
N MET A 761 -6.06 -16.35 30.86
CA MET A 761 -6.88 -15.14 30.83
C MET A 761 -8.34 -15.45 31.19
N ARG A 762 -8.92 -16.52 30.62
CA ARG A 762 -10.27 -16.98 30.97
C ARG A 762 -10.38 -17.41 32.42
N LEU A 763 -9.39 -18.15 32.92
CA LEU A 763 -9.31 -18.52 34.33
C LEU A 763 -9.31 -17.28 35.24
N SER A 764 -8.53 -16.25 34.90
CA SER A 764 -8.54 -14.99 35.66
C SER A 764 -9.89 -14.28 35.62
N ARG A 765 -10.58 -14.28 34.46
CA ARG A 765 -11.93 -13.71 34.31
C ARG A 765 -12.94 -14.40 35.21
N MET A 766 -12.89 -15.73 35.28
CA MET A 766 -13.80 -16.51 36.13
C MET A 766 -13.54 -16.27 37.61
N TYR A 767 -12.28 -16.28 38.06
CA TYR A 767 -11.93 -15.93 39.44
C TYR A 767 -12.41 -14.53 39.82
N TYR A 768 -12.23 -13.55 38.92
CA TYR A 768 -12.74 -12.20 39.14
C TYR A 768 -14.26 -12.18 39.29
N THR A 769 -14.96 -12.92 38.43
CA THR A 769 -16.43 -12.99 38.43
C THR A 769 -17.00 -13.61 39.71
N ILE A 770 -16.31 -14.59 40.32
CA ILE A 770 -16.74 -15.22 41.57
C ILE A 770 -16.23 -14.49 42.84
N GLY A 771 -15.65 -13.29 42.69
CA GLY A 771 -15.21 -12.46 43.81
C GLY A 771 -13.90 -12.89 44.45
N LYS A 772 -13.00 -13.50 43.67
CA LYS A 772 -11.65 -13.94 44.09
C LYS A 772 -10.54 -13.15 43.37
N PRO A 773 -10.35 -11.87 43.73
CA PRO A 773 -9.45 -10.98 43.00
C PRO A 773 -7.95 -11.33 43.15
N GLU A 774 -7.53 -11.98 44.25
CA GLU A 774 -6.15 -12.45 44.42
C GLU A 774 -5.77 -13.52 43.39
N GLU A 775 -6.61 -14.55 43.26
CA GLU A 775 -6.43 -15.63 42.29
C GLU A 775 -6.55 -15.12 40.85
N ALA A 776 -7.48 -14.19 40.61
CA ALA A 776 -7.59 -13.50 39.32
C ALA A 776 -6.28 -12.77 38.98
N LEU A 777 -5.75 -11.98 39.91
CA LEU A 777 -4.50 -11.25 39.73
C LEU A 777 -3.31 -12.19 39.47
N ARG A 778 -3.23 -13.34 40.16
CA ARG A 778 -2.23 -14.39 39.89
C ARG A 778 -2.34 -14.91 38.46
N CYS A 779 -3.54 -15.31 38.04
CA CYS A 779 -3.79 -15.88 36.72
C CYS A 779 -3.52 -14.88 35.59
N THR A 780 -3.79 -13.58 35.79
CA THR A 780 -3.38 -12.55 34.82
C THR A 780 -1.86 -12.48 34.67
N GLY A 781 -1.10 -12.69 35.76
CA GLY A 781 0.35 -12.74 35.72
C GLY A 781 0.87 -13.90 34.86
N GLU A 782 0.30 -15.09 35.01
CA GLU A 782 0.64 -16.25 34.17
C GLU A 782 0.27 -16.03 32.71
N SER A 783 -0.92 -15.48 32.42
CA SER A 783 -1.33 -15.15 31.04
C SER A 783 -0.35 -14.17 30.38
N LEU A 784 0.00 -13.08 31.08
CA LEU A 784 0.86 -12.03 30.55
C LEU A 784 2.34 -12.45 30.43
N LYS A 785 2.76 -13.54 31.09
CA LYS A 785 4.08 -14.14 30.88
C LYS A 785 4.25 -14.68 29.45
N TRP A 786 3.16 -15.21 28.87
CA TRP A 786 3.15 -15.80 27.52
C TRP A 786 2.69 -14.81 26.45
N GLN A 787 1.88 -13.81 26.83
CA GLN A 787 1.53 -12.70 25.97
C GLN A 787 1.42 -11.37 26.74
N PRO A 788 2.52 -10.60 26.85
CA PRO A 788 2.58 -9.38 27.68
C PRO A 788 1.59 -8.27 27.30
N GLN A 789 1.08 -8.29 26.07
CA GLN A 789 0.19 -7.27 25.51
C GLN A 789 -1.24 -7.81 25.29
N LEU A 790 -1.65 -8.84 26.02
CA LEU A 790 -3.01 -9.36 25.96
C LEU A 790 -3.99 -8.43 26.67
N MET A 791 -4.71 -7.61 25.90
CA MET A 791 -5.60 -6.55 26.40
C MET A 791 -6.64 -7.05 27.40
N ASP A 792 -7.21 -8.23 27.20
CA ASP A 792 -8.22 -8.78 28.11
C ASP A 792 -7.62 -9.15 29.48
N ALA A 793 -6.42 -9.75 29.50
CA ALA A 793 -5.70 -10.06 30.73
C ALA A 793 -5.25 -8.79 31.45
N LEU A 794 -4.77 -7.77 30.71
CA LEU A 794 -4.43 -6.46 31.28
C LEU A 794 -5.65 -5.78 31.90
N ASN A 795 -6.80 -5.82 31.25
CA ASN A 795 -8.04 -5.25 31.79
C ASN A 795 -8.45 -5.94 33.10
N ILE A 796 -8.49 -7.28 33.13
CA ILE A 796 -8.80 -8.04 34.35
C ILE A 796 -7.76 -7.76 35.45
N ARG A 797 -6.49 -7.59 35.07
CA ARG A 797 -5.41 -7.25 36.00
C ARG A 797 -5.64 -5.90 36.66
N VAL A 798 -6.09 -4.89 35.90
CA VAL A 798 -6.44 -3.56 36.42
C VAL A 798 -7.60 -3.67 37.42
N LEU A 799 -8.69 -4.33 37.02
CA LEU A 799 -9.87 -4.46 37.86
C LEU A 799 -9.58 -5.23 39.16
N SER A 800 -8.90 -6.38 39.05
CA SER A 800 -8.49 -7.18 40.22
C SER A 800 -7.53 -6.40 41.14
N ALA A 801 -6.60 -5.63 40.56
CA ALA A 801 -5.69 -4.80 41.35
C ALA A 801 -6.41 -3.65 42.06
N LEU A 802 -7.47 -3.09 41.48
CA LEU A 802 -8.27 -2.04 42.12
C LEU A 802 -9.06 -2.57 43.31
N ASP A 803 -9.68 -3.75 43.18
CA ASP A 803 -10.41 -4.39 44.28
C ASP A 803 -9.47 -4.71 45.46
N LEU A 804 -8.21 -5.03 45.16
CA LEU A 804 -7.15 -5.25 46.15
C LEU A 804 -6.42 -3.97 46.60
N LYS A 805 -6.80 -2.79 46.11
CA LYS A 805 -6.13 -1.50 46.35
C LYS A 805 -4.62 -1.51 46.00
N LYS A 806 -4.20 -2.36 45.06
CA LYS A 806 -2.83 -2.45 44.53
C LYS A 806 -2.63 -1.47 43.36
N PHE A 807 -2.72 -0.17 43.66
CA PHE A 807 -2.75 0.89 42.65
C PHE A 807 -1.54 0.91 41.71
N THR A 808 -0.34 0.62 42.21
CA THR A 808 0.88 0.55 41.38
C THR A 808 0.78 -0.50 40.27
N THR A 809 0.22 -1.67 40.58
CA THR A 809 -0.01 -2.75 39.61
C THR A 809 -1.08 -2.35 38.60
N ALA A 810 -2.13 -1.65 39.03
CA ALA A 810 -3.18 -1.15 38.14
C ALA A 810 -2.64 -0.12 37.15
N HIS A 811 -1.83 0.85 37.60
CA HIS A 811 -1.17 1.84 36.73
C HIS A 811 -0.26 1.17 35.71
N GLN A 812 0.61 0.23 36.14
CA GLN A 812 1.50 -0.50 35.24
C GLN A 812 0.73 -1.25 34.14
N ALA A 813 -0.39 -1.89 34.49
CA ALA A 813 -1.21 -2.61 33.52
C ALA A 813 -1.89 -1.66 32.53
N VAL A 814 -2.44 -0.52 32.98
CA VAL A 814 -3.02 0.49 32.08
C VAL A 814 -1.94 1.15 31.21
N ASP A 815 -0.75 1.40 31.73
CA ASP A 815 0.36 1.96 30.95
C ASP A 815 0.80 1.00 29.85
N ALA A 816 0.81 -0.32 30.10
CA ALA A 816 1.03 -1.32 29.07
C ALA A 816 -0.08 -1.32 28.00
N MET A 817 -1.35 -1.13 28.39
CA MET A 817 -2.47 -1.00 27.44
C MET A 817 -2.33 0.25 26.56
N LEU A 818 -1.97 1.40 27.16
CA LEU A 818 -1.76 2.66 26.45
C LEU A 818 -0.52 2.63 25.54
N ALA A 819 0.50 1.84 25.90
CA ALA A 819 1.67 1.65 25.04
C ALA A 819 1.33 0.90 23.74
N GLN A 820 0.28 0.05 23.73
CA GLN A 820 -0.19 -0.64 22.54
C GLN A 820 -1.21 0.20 21.74
N ASN A 821 -2.06 0.96 22.43
CA ASN A 821 -3.05 1.83 21.83
C ASN A 821 -3.29 3.07 22.70
N ASP A 822 -2.63 4.17 22.34
CA ASP A 822 -2.65 5.44 23.05
C ASP A 822 -3.90 6.30 22.76
N VAL A 823 -4.81 5.83 21.90
CA VAL A 823 -6.13 6.46 21.65
C VAL A 823 -7.29 5.59 22.14
N ALA A 824 -7.00 4.47 22.81
CA ALA A 824 -8.03 3.60 23.37
C ALA A 824 -8.79 4.31 24.50
N SER A 825 -10.01 4.73 24.20
CA SER A 825 -10.92 5.36 25.18
C SER A 825 -11.12 4.48 26.42
N SER A 826 -11.17 3.16 26.27
CA SER A 826 -11.26 2.21 27.40
C SER A 826 -10.05 2.25 28.32
N SER A 827 -8.83 2.37 27.79
CA SER A 827 -7.60 2.44 28.60
C SER A 827 -7.54 3.75 29.41
N TYR A 828 -7.94 4.88 28.83
CA TYR A 828 -8.06 6.15 29.57
C TYR A 828 -9.17 6.12 30.61
N TYR A 829 -10.30 5.46 30.32
CA TYR A 829 -11.34 5.21 31.31
C TYR A 829 -10.79 4.44 32.51
N LEU A 830 -10.07 3.34 32.26
CA LEU A 830 -9.44 2.55 33.33
C LEU A 830 -8.44 3.39 34.13
N LYS A 831 -7.65 4.26 33.46
CA LYS A 831 -6.76 5.21 34.16
C LYS A 831 -7.54 6.16 35.07
N GLY A 832 -8.63 6.72 34.57
CA GLY A 832 -9.53 7.57 35.36
C GLY A 832 -10.15 6.80 36.53
N LEU A 833 -10.54 5.54 36.32
CA LEU A 833 -11.09 4.68 37.37
C LEU A 833 -10.06 4.42 38.48
N ILE A 834 -8.78 4.22 38.13
CA ILE A 834 -7.71 4.06 39.12
C ILE A 834 -7.61 5.31 40.01
N TYR A 835 -7.51 6.50 39.41
CA TYR A 835 -7.45 7.76 40.16
C TYR A 835 -8.72 8.01 41.00
N TYR A 836 -9.89 7.64 40.46
CA TYR A 836 -11.15 7.76 41.19
C TYR A 836 -11.16 6.91 42.47
N THR A 837 -10.67 5.68 42.40
CA THR A 837 -10.55 4.75 43.52
C THR A 837 -9.44 5.16 44.51
N GLU A 838 -8.38 5.83 44.04
CA GLU A 838 -7.37 6.47 44.89
C GLU A 838 -7.90 7.71 45.65
N GLY A 839 -9.09 8.23 45.30
CA GLY A 839 -9.65 9.47 45.86
C GLY A 839 -9.09 10.75 45.22
N LYS A 840 -8.53 10.66 44.02
CA LYS A 840 -7.94 11.78 43.25
C LYS A 840 -8.88 12.21 42.12
N ASP A 841 -9.97 12.88 42.49
CA ASP A 841 -11.10 13.21 41.59
C ASP A 841 -10.71 14.11 40.42
N LYS A 842 -9.78 15.04 40.62
CA LYS A 842 -9.35 15.99 39.58
C LYS A 842 -8.62 15.26 38.46
N GLU A 843 -7.67 14.42 38.81
CA GLU A 843 -6.92 13.56 37.89
C GLU A 843 -7.84 12.55 37.22
N ALA A 844 -8.75 11.94 37.98
CA ALA A 844 -9.76 11.03 37.43
C ALA A 844 -10.60 11.70 36.34
N LEU A 845 -11.06 12.94 36.58
CA LEU A 845 -11.86 13.70 35.64
C LEU A 845 -11.06 14.10 34.39
N ASP A 846 -9.78 14.43 34.51
CA ASP A 846 -8.91 14.70 33.35
C ASP A 846 -8.81 13.48 32.43
N TYR A 847 -8.60 12.29 33.00
CA TYR A 847 -8.53 11.04 32.23
C TYR A 847 -9.88 10.61 31.66
N VAL A 848 -10.99 10.84 32.37
CA VAL A 848 -12.34 10.66 31.82
C VAL A 848 -12.56 11.60 30.64
N ASN A 849 -12.18 12.88 30.75
CA ASN A 849 -12.29 13.83 29.65
C ASN A 849 -11.43 13.40 28.45
N LYS A 850 -10.22 12.89 28.67
CA LYS A 850 -9.40 12.28 27.60
C LYS A 850 -10.10 11.08 26.96
N ALA A 851 -10.65 10.16 27.75
CA ALA A 851 -11.41 9.02 27.23
C ALA A 851 -12.58 9.47 26.35
N LEU A 852 -13.32 10.51 26.77
CA LEU A 852 -14.46 11.07 26.05
C LEU A 852 -14.06 11.90 24.82
N ARG A 853 -12.84 12.48 24.77
CA ARG A 853 -12.30 13.10 23.55
C ARG A 853 -12.10 12.08 22.44
N TYR A 854 -11.62 10.88 22.76
CA TYR A 854 -11.43 9.81 21.77
C TYR A 854 -12.73 9.06 21.43
N ASN A 855 -13.63 8.90 22.40
CA ASN A 855 -14.97 8.34 22.16
C ASN A 855 -16.00 9.03 23.06
N GLY A 856 -16.70 10.02 22.51
CA GLY A 856 -17.72 10.78 23.24
C GLY A 856 -18.94 9.95 23.66
N GLY A 857 -19.10 8.73 23.15
CA GLY A 857 -20.17 7.79 23.50
C GLY A 857 -19.71 6.63 24.39
N ASN A 858 -18.52 6.71 25.00
CA ASN A 858 -18.06 5.70 25.96
C ASN A 858 -18.93 5.77 27.24
N ALA A 859 -19.85 4.81 27.38
CA ALA A 859 -20.80 4.77 28.50
C ALA A 859 -20.10 4.62 29.86
N GLN A 860 -19.02 3.84 29.94
CA GLN A 860 -18.27 3.65 31.18
C GLN A 860 -17.56 4.95 31.62
N ALA A 861 -16.97 5.67 30.66
CA ALA A 861 -16.34 6.97 30.93
C ALA A 861 -17.38 8.04 31.30
N LEU A 862 -18.53 8.08 30.62
CA LEU A 862 -19.63 8.99 30.96
C LEU A 862 -20.17 8.71 32.37
N ALA A 863 -20.37 7.43 32.72
CA ALA A 863 -20.86 7.04 34.04
C ALA A 863 -19.86 7.44 35.13
N LEU A 864 -18.56 7.15 34.93
CA LEU A 864 -17.51 7.55 35.86
C LEU A 864 -17.41 9.08 36.01
N GLY A 865 -17.53 9.84 34.92
CA GLY A 865 -17.59 11.29 34.97
C GLY A 865 -18.78 11.81 35.78
N GLY A 866 -19.96 11.22 35.56
CA GLY A 866 -21.15 11.49 36.36
C GLY A 866 -20.95 11.15 37.84
N ASP A 867 -20.31 10.02 38.15
CA ASP A 867 -20.03 9.57 39.51
C ASP A 867 -19.03 10.48 40.23
N ILE A 868 -18.00 10.95 39.53
CA ILE A 868 -17.04 11.94 40.05
C ILE A 868 -17.78 13.26 40.38
N LEU A 869 -18.62 13.75 39.48
CA LEU A 869 -19.35 15.01 39.68
C LEU A 869 -20.37 14.87 40.83
N ARG A 870 -21.08 13.74 40.89
CA ARG A 870 -22.03 13.41 41.96
C ARG A 870 -21.34 13.31 43.32
N ARG A 871 -20.20 12.60 43.40
CA ARG A 871 -19.37 12.51 44.63
C ARG A 871 -18.91 13.88 45.12
N ASN A 872 -18.62 14.79 44.20
CA ASN A 872 -18.25 16.18 44.51
C ASN A 872 -19.45 17.11 44.77
N GLY A 873 -20.69 16.59 44.81
CA GLY A 873 -21.92 17.36 45.06
C GLY A 873 -22.40 18.20 43.88
N SER A 874 -21.78 18.07 42.70
CA SER A 874 -22.11 18.81 41.48
C SER A 874 -23.24 18.14 40.68
N TYR A 875 -24.39 17.93 41.33
CA TYR A 875 -25.52 17.15 40.79
C TYR A 875 -26.05 17.68 39.46
N SER A 876 -26.13 19.00 39.27
CA SER A 876 -26.59 19.60 38.01
C SER A 876 -25.68 19.26 36.81
N GLN A 877 -24.37 19.20 37.04
CA GLN A 877 -23.39 18.82 36.02
C GLN A 877 -23.36 17.30 35.79
N ALA A 878 -23.64 16.50 36.84
CA ALA A 878 -23.67 15.03 36.76
C ALA A 878 -24.81 14.49 35.89
N ILE A 879 -25.93 15.22 35.77
CA ILE A 879 -27.10 14.83 34.95
C ILE A 879 -26.71 14.64 33.48
N GLY A 880 -25.91 15.56 32.91
CA GLY A 880 -25.58 15.56 31.48
C GLY A 880 -24.92 14.26 30.99
N PRO A 881 -23.85 13.77 31.64
CA PRO A 881 -23.24 12.48 31.31
C PRO A 881 -24.22 11.29 31.41
N TYR A 882 -25.02 11.20 32.48
CA TYR A 882 -25.97 10.10 32.66
C TYR A 882 -27.10 10.12 31.61
N GLU A 883 -27.67 11.29 31.31
CA GLU A 883 -28.70 11.42 30.26
C GLU A 883 -28.20 10.93 28.91
N LYS A 884 -26.93 11.18 28.55
CA LYS A 884 -26.34 10.68 27.30
C LYS A 884 -26.35 9.15 27.23
N ILE A 885 -26.12 8.47 28.36
CA ILE A 885 -26.16 7.00 28.45
C ILE A 885 -27.59 6.50 28.28
N VAL A 886 -28.54 7.14 28.96
CA VAL A 886 -29.97 6.80 28.89
C VAL A 886 -30.51 6.99 27.47
N ARG A 887 -30.22 8.13 26.82
CA ARG A 887 -30.62 8.40 25.42
C ARG A 887 -30.05 7.39 24.43
N ALA A 888 -28.86 6.86 24.70
CA ALA A 888 -28.24 5.81 23.90
C ALA A 888 -28.84 4.41 24.16
N LYS A 889 -29.83 4.27 25.06
CA LYS A 889 -30.42 3.01 25.53
C LYS A 889 -29.38 2.02 26.07
N ARG A 890 -28.38 2.54 26.79
CA ARG A 890 -27.27 1.77 27.39
C ARG A 890 -27.21 1.91 28.92
N ALA A 891 -28.25 2.46 29.55
CA ALA A 891 -28.27 2.67 30.99
C ALA A 891 -28.61 1.36 31.70
N ASP A 892 -27.77 0.99 32.66
CA ASP A 892 -28.09 -0.01 33.66
C ASP A 892 -28.79 0.65 34.85
N GLU A 893 -29.27 -0.18 35.77
CA GLU A 893 -29.97 0.24 36.98
C GLU A 893 -29.16 1.22 37.83
N ARG A 894 -27.84 1.00 37.95
CA ARG A 894 -26.93 1.89 38.70
C ARG A 894 -26.91 3.31 38.13
N VAL A 895 -26.82 3.44 36.80
CA VAL A 895 -26.85 4.74 36.12
C VAL A 895 -28.20 5.41 36.30
N LEU A 896 -29.30 4.65 36.22
CA LEU A 896 -30.66 5.18 36.42
C LEU A 896 -30.87 5.65 37.88
N LEU A 897 -30.43 4.88 38.88
CA LEU A 897 -30.45 5.28 40.29
C LEU A 897 -29.64 6.55 40.53
N SER A 898 -28.43 6.63 39.97
CA SER A 898 -27.56 7.81 40.08
C SER A 898 -28.16 9.04 39.41
N LEU A 899 -28.85 8.88 38.27
CA LEU A 899 -29.57 9.94 37.60
C LEU A 899 -30.82 10.38 38.39
N ALA A 900 -31.59 9.43 38.93
CA ALA A 900 -32.74 9.71 39.80
C ALA A 900 -32.30 10.48 41.05
N GLU A 901 -31.21 10.06 41.69
CA GLU A 901 -30.61 10.81 42.80
C GLU A 901 -30.27 12.24 42.36
N CYS A 902 -29.60 12.44 41.23
CA CYS A 902 -29.27 13.78 40.74
C CYS A 902 -30.52 14.63 40.49
N TYR A 903 -31.58 14.09 39.87
CA TYR A 903 -32.84 14.83 39.66
C TYR A 903 -33.55 15.20 40.96
N CYS A 904 -33.56 14.29 41.94
CA CYS A 904 -34.06 14.57 43.28
C CYS A 904 -33.25 15.70 43.93
N ARG A 905 -31.91 15.65 43.85
CA ARG A 905 -31.00 16.66 44.42
C ARG A 905 -31.15 18.06 43.81
N VAL A 906 -31.56 18.16 42.55
CA VAL A 906 -31.84 19.45 41.88
C VAL A 906 -33.33 19.83 41.88
N ASN A 907 -34.17 19.12 42.63
CA ASN A 907 -35.62 19.32 42.73
C ASN A 907 -36.38 19.24 41.39
N ASN A 908 -35.88 18.45 40.42
CA ASN A 908 -36.56 18.23 39.14
C ASN A 908 -37.47 17.00 39.20
N TYR A 909 -38.60 17.13 39.88
CA TYR A 909 -39.49 16.00 40.16
C TYR A 909 -40.17 15.41 38.92
N LYS A 910 -40.36 16.22 37.87
CA LYS A 910 -40.96 15.74 36.60
C LYS A 910 -40.09 14.71 35.91
N LEU A 911 -38.79 14.99 35.80
CA LEU A 911 -37.84 14.03 35.20
C LEU A 911 -37.51 12.90 36.17
N LEU A 912 -37.53 13.15 37.49
CA LEU A 912 -37.40 12.11 38.50
C LEU A 912 -38.47 11.02 38.30
N GLU A 913 -39.75 11.39 38.19
CA GLU A 913 -40.86 10.45 38.01
C GLU A 913 -40.72 9.59 36.74
N GLN A 914 -40.19 10.17 35.66
CA GLN A 914 -39.91 9.44 34.42
C GLN A 914 -38.79 8.40 34.58
N VAL A 915 -37.77 8.68 35.40
CA VAL A 915 -36.66 7.74 35.64
C VAL A 915 -37.06 6.69 36.67
N THR A 916 -37.82 7.05 37.71
CA THR A 916 -38.28 6.10 38.72
C THR A 916 -39.31 5.11 38.17
N SER A 917 -40.14 5.50 37.20
CA SER A 917 -41.03 4.55 36.50
C SER A 917 -40.24 3.48 35.73
N LEU A 918 -39.18 3.88 35.01
CA LEU A 918 -38.27 2.97 34.32
C LEU A 918 -37.56 2.01 35.28
N LEU A 919 -37.15 2.49 36.46
CA LEU A 919 -36.55 1.66 37.50
C LEU A 919 -37.53 0.62 38.07
N ARG A 920 -38.80 1.01 38.28
CA ARG A 920 -39.85 0.08 38.77
C ARG A 920 -40.16 -1.04 37.78
N GLU A 921 -40.05 -0.77 36.48
CA GLU A 921 -40.20 -1.78 35.42
C GLU A 921 -39.04 -2.79 35.38
N GLN A 922 -37.84 -2.43 35.85
CA GLN A 922 -36.65 -3.28 35.81
C GLN A 922 -36.47 -4.23 37.01
N GLY A 923 -37.28 -4.07 38.06
CA GLY A 923 -37.54 -5.13 39.06
C GLY A 923 -36.45 -5.41 40.11
N HIS A 924 -35.36 -4.65 40.19
CA HIS A 924 -34.30 -4.85 41.18
C HIS A 924 -33.91 -3.51 41.88
N ASP A 925 -33.33 -3.63 43.09
CA ASP A 925 -33.00 -2.61 44.11
C ASP A 925 -34.11 -1.63 44.57
N LYS A 926 -35.17 -2.20 45.17
CA LYS A 926 -36.26 -1.46 45.80
C LYS A 926 -35.78 -0.51 46.91
N ALA A 927 -34.71 -0.84 47.64
CA ALA A 927 -34.27 -0.08 48.81
C ALA A 927 -33.62 1.26 48.41
N ALA A 928 -32.71 1.26 47.43
CA ALA A 928 -32.08 2.49 46.95
C ALA A 928 -33.11 3.45 46.32
N LEU A 929 -34.03 2.91 45.50
CA LEU A 929 -35.11 3.69 44.90
C LEU A 929 -36.04 4.30 45.97
N GLN A 930 -36.44 3.53 46.98
CA GLN A 930 -37.29 4.01 48.08
C GLN A 930 -36.63 5.14 48.87
N LYS A 931 -35.29 5.12 49.07
CA LYS A 931 -34.57 6.23 49.72
C LYS A 931 -34.63 7.51 48.89
N ILE A 932 -34.48 7.41 47.57
CA ILE A 932 -34.58 8.56 46.66
C ILE A 932 -36.01 9.14 46.68
N GLU A 933 -37.02 8.27 46.63
CA GLU A 933 -38.43 8.67 46.72
C GLU A 933 -38.77 9.33 48.06
N LEU A 934 -38.28 8.76 49.17
CA LEU A 934 -38.43 9.33 50.49
C LEU A 934 -37.81 10.73 50.58
N ARG A 935 -36.58 10.91 50.06
CA ARG A 935 -35.93 12.22 49.99
C ARG A 935 -36.76 13.22 49.19
N ALA A 936 -37.28 12.81 48.03
CA ALA A 936 -38.11 13.66 47.20
C ALA A 936 -39.42 14.10 47.90
N LEU A 937 -40.06 13.21 48.66
CA LEU A 937 -41.27 13.53 49.44
C LEU A 937 -40.97 14.54 50.56
N ILE A 938 -39.85 14.37 51.26
CA ILE A 938 -39.37 15.32 52.29
C ILE A 938 -39.15 16.71 51.66
N GLN A 939 -38.44 16.77 50.54
CA GLN A 939 -38.15 18.04 49.83
C GLN A 939 -39.41 18.73 49.29
N GLN A 940 -40.44 17.97 48.90
CA GLN A 940 -41.76 18.46 48.50
C GLN A 940 -42.68 18.82 49.66
N LYS A 941 -42.26 18.61 50.92
CA LYS A 941 -43.06 18.79 52.14
C LYS A 941 -44.30 17.88 52.23
N ARG A 942 -44.30 16.74 51.54
CA ARG A 942 -45.39 15.74 51.56
C ARG A 942 -45.17 14.72 52.68
N MET A 943 -45.32 15.18 53.92
CA MET A 943 -44.88 14.43 55.11
C MET A 943 -45.73 13.20 55.44
N GLU A 944 -47.04 13.22 55.17
CA GLU A 944 -47.91 12.06 55.40
C GLU A 944 -47.50 10.86 54.53
N GLU A 945 -47.20 11.12 53.26
CA GLU A 945 -46.71 10.10 52.32
C GLU A 945 -45.30 9.63 52.67
N ALA A 946 -44.44 10.53 53.16
CA ALA A 946 -43.10 10.17 53.64
C ALA A 946 -43.16 9.24 54.85
N GLU A 947 -44.05 9.49 55.83
CA GLU A 947 -44.25 8.60 56.98
C GLU A 947 -44.84 7.24 56.56
N GLN A 948 -45.75 7.23 55.58
CA GLN A 948 -46.30 5.98 55.04
C GLN A 948 -45.22 5.15 54.34
N LEU A 949 -44.36 5.78 53.53
CA LEU A 949 -43.24 5.12 52.87
C LEU A 949 -42.20 4.59 53.88
N LEU A 950 -41.91 5.36 54.94
CA LEU A 950 -41.05 4.91 56.04
C LEU A 950 -41.57 3.65 56.74
N LYS A 951 -42.89 3.56 56.98
CA LYS A 951 -43.50 2.34 57.54
C LYS A 951 -43.34 1.13 56.62
N GLN A 952 -43.41 1.35 55.30
CA GLN A 952 -43.18 0.32 54.28
C GLN A 952 -41.70 -0.10 54.17
N MET A 953 -40.77 0.71 54.67
CA MET A 953 -39.32 0.43 54.68
C MET A 953 -38.82 -0.31 55.93
N SER A 954 -39.71 -0.94 56.71
CA SER A 954 -39.42 -1.59 58.00
C SER A 954 -38.42 -2.78 57.97
N GLY A 955 -37.99 -3.22 56.78
CA GLY A 955 -36.94 -4.25 56.59
C GLY A 955 -35.71 -3.76 55.82
N VAL A 956 -35.59 -2.46 55.53
CA VAL A 956 -34.43 -1.89 54.83
C VAL A 956 -33.26 -1.76 55.81
N LYS A 957 -32.05 -2.18 55.40
CA LYS A 957 -30.83 -2.05 56.19
C LYS A 957 -30.61 -0.59 56.62
N GLU A 958 -30.47 -0.35 57.92
CA GLU A 958 -30.13 0.96 58.47
C GLU A 958 -28.67 1.30 58.14
N ASP A 959 -28.48 2.10 57.10
CA ASP A 959 -27.20 2.75 56.81
C ASP A 959 -27.28 4.24 57.12
N SER A 960 -26.11 4.90 57.11
CA SER A 960 -25.98 6.32 57.48
C SER A 960 -26.93 7.21 56.67
N GLU A 961 -27.08 6.96 55.37
CA GLU A 961 -28.00 7.73 54.53
C GLU A 961 -29.47 7.55 54.93
N PHE A 962 -29.92 6.32 55.17
CA PHE A 962 -31.29 6.07 55.60
C PHE A 962 -31.59 6.71 56.97
N LEU A 963 -30.64 6.67 57.90
CA LEU A 963 -30.76 7.33 59.20
C LEU A 963 -30.85 8.86 59.07
N VAL A 964 -30.10 9.47 58.15
CA VAL A 964 -30.24 10.90 57.83
C VAL A 964 -31.64 11.21 57.31
N LEU A 965 -32.18 10.41 56.39
CA LEU A 965 -33.53 10.61 55.87
C LEU A 965 -34.60 10.48 56.96
N ARG A 966 -34.46 9.50 57.87
CA ARG A 966 -35.32 9.37 59.05
C ARG A 966 -35.21 10.59 59.97
N ALA A 967 -33.99 11.03 60.26
CA ALA A 967 -33.75 12.21 61.08
C ALA A 967 -34.42 13.47 60.49
N LEU A 968 -34.38 13.63 59.15
CA LEU A 968 -35.06 14.72 58.45
C LEU A 968 -36.60 14.63 58.56
N CYS A 969 -37.17 13.43 58.44
CA CYS A 969 -38.61 13.21 58.68
C CYS A 969 -39.02 13.53 60.13
N GLU A 970 -38.26 13.04 61.11
CA GLU A 970 -38.52 13.30 62.53
C GLU A 970 -38.40 14.79 62.87
N LEU A 971 -37.42 15.47 62.29
CA LEU A 971 -37.24 16.91 62.45
C LEU A 971 -38.42 17.68 61.84
N ALA A 972 -38.90 17.29 60.65
CA ALA A 972 -40.06 17.88 60.02
C ALA A 972 -41.37 17.64 60.80
N ALA A 973 -41.47 16.52 61.52
CA ALA A 973 -42.58 16.21 62.43
C ALA A 973 -42.46 16.87 63.82
N GLY A 974 -41.44 17.70 64.05
CA GLY A 974 -41.20 18.39 65.32
C GLY A 974 -40.59 17.51 66.43
N ARG A 975 -40.27 16.25 66.14
CA ARG A 975 -39.71 15.26 67.10
C ARG A 975 -38.18 15.36 67.14
N ARG A 976 -37.68 16.50 67.61
CA ARG A 976 -36.25 16.86 67.55
C ARG A 976 -35.32 15.88 68.27
N ALA A 977 -35.71 15.36 69.43
CA ALA A 977 -34.88 14.43 70.20
C ALA A 977 -34.58 13.14 69.41
N ALA A 978 -35.61 12.59 68.73
CA ALA A 978 -35.45 11.44 67.85
C ALA A 978 -34.56 11.78 66.63
N ALA A 979 -34.71 12.97 66.05
CA ALA A 979 -33.85 13.44 64.96
C ALA A 979 -32.37 13.54 65.39
N THR A 980 -32.08 14.03 66.60
CA THR A 980 -30.72 14.10 67.15
C THR A 980 -30.11 12.71 67.37
N GLU A 981 -30.87 11.78 67.94
CA GLU A 981 -30.43 10.40 68.14
C GLU A 981 -30.10 9.72 66.80
N MET A 982 -30.98 9.84 65.81
CA MET A 982 -30.78 9.26 64.47
C MET A 982 -29.61 9.89 63.73
N THR A 983 -29.40 11.19 63.87
CA THR A 983 -28.23 11.90 63.29
C THR A 983 -26.92 11.43 63.91
N GLN A 984 -26.91 11.21 65.23
CA GLN A 984 -25.73 10.70 65.94
C GLN A 984 -25.40 9.27 65.49
N LYS A 985 -26.40 8.38 65.42
CA LYS A 985 -26.23 7.03 64.86
C LYS A 985 -25.75 7.05 63.41
N ALA A 986 -26.22 8.00 62.59
CA ALA A 986 -25.75 8.15 61.22
C ALA A 986 -24.25 8.52 61.15
N LEU A 987 -23.77 9.37 62.07
CA LEU A 987 -22.36 9.76 62.18
C LEU A 987 -21.47 8.66 62.78
N GLU A 988 -22.02 7.79 63.61
CA GLU A 988 -21.32 6.59 64.10
C GLU A 988 -21.10 5.58 62.97
N LEU A 989 -22.08 5.43 62.07
CA LEU A 989 -21.96 4.58 60.88
C LEU A 989 -21.05 5.17 59.79
N ASP A 990 -21.14 6.48 59.54
CA ASP A 990 -20.26 7.19 58.62
C ASP A 990 -19.91 8.59 59.16
N PRO A 991 -18.72 8.74 59.80
CA PRO A 991 -18.27 10.03 60.33
C PRO A 991 -18.05 11.10 59.25
N LYS A 992 -17.95 10.71 57.98
CA LYS A 992 -17.72 11.61 56.85
C LYS A 992 -19.02 11.95 56.10
N ASN A 993 -20.18 11.45 56.54
CA ASN A 993 -21.45 11.78 55.92
C ASN A 993 -21.74 13.29 56.08
N ARG A 994 -21.60 14.01 54.97
CA ARG A 994 -21.73 15.47 54.94
C ARG A 994 -23.10 15.94 55.42
N GLU A 995 -24.17 15.25 55.04
CA GLU A 995 -25.52 15.62 55.46
C GLU A 995 -25.74 15.38 56.94
N ALA A 996 -25.22 14.29 57.49
CA ALA A 996 -25.32 14.02 58.91
C ALA A 996 -24.55 15.08 59.74
N VAL A 997 -23.39 15.52 59.25
CA VAL A 997 -22.61 16.61 59.86
C VAL A 997 -23.37 17.94 59.79
N GLU A 998 -23.91 18.29 58.62
CA GLU A 998 -24.71 19.51 58.42
C GLU A 998 -25.97 19.48 59.31
N LEU A 999 -26.68 18.35 59.36
CA LEU A 999 -27.87 18.17 60.18
C LEU A 999 -27.54 18.27 61.67
N ARG A 1000 -26.41 17.73 62.13
CA ARG A 1000 -25.92 17.92 63.51
C ARG A 1000 -25.71 19.39 63.83
N HIS A 1001 -25.11 20.16 62.92
CA HIS A 1001 -24.91 21.61 63.11
C HIS A 1001 -26.22 22.38 63.17
N VAL A 1002 -27.21 22.03 62.35
CA VAL A 1002 -28.56 22.61 62.41
C VAL A 1002 -29.24 22.28 63.74
N LEU A 1003 -29.14 21.02 64.16
CA LEU A 1003 -29.75 20.56 65.41
C LEU A 1003 -29.11 21.21 66.64
N SER A 1004 -27.79 21.49 66.62
CA SER A 1004 -27.06 22.15 67.71
C SER A 1004 -27.26 23.66 67.77
N LYS A 1005 -27.34 24.37 66.63
CA LYS A 1005 -27.45 25.84 66.58
C LYS A 1005 -28.73 26.40 67.24
N GLU A 1006 -29.88 25.77 67.03
CA GLU A 1006 -31.12 26.27 67.68
C GLU A 1006 -31.21 25.87 69.16
N MET A 1007 -30.34 24.98 69.64
CA MET A 1007 -30.21 24.67 71.07
C MET A 1007 -29.50 25.80 71.83
N GLU A 1008 -28.57 26.51 71.18
CA GLU A 1008 -27.91 27.71 71.74
C GLU A 1008 -28.81 28.96 71.70
N ILE A 1009 -29.79 29.03 70.79
CA ILE A 1009 -30.74 30.16 70.69
C ILE A 1009 -31.88 30.06 71.71
N ARG A 1010 -32.13 28.87 72.28
CA ARG A 1010 -33.18 28.60 73.30
C ARG A 1010 -32.67 28.52 74.74
N LYS A 1011 -31.35 28.60 74.97
CA LYS A 1011 -30.76 28.87 76.29
C LYS A 1011 -30.55 30.36 76.43
#